data_AF-A0A3P8SIM2-F1
#
_entry.id   AF-A0A3P8SIM2-F1
#
_cell.length_a   1.000
_cell.length_b   1.000
_cell.length_c   1.000
_cell.angle_alpha   90.00
_cell.angle_beta   90.00
_cell.angle_gamma   90.00
#
_symmetry.space_group_name_H-M   'P 1'
#
loop_
_entity.id
_entity.type
_entity.pdbx_description
1 polymer ?
#
loop_
_entity_poly.entity_id
_entity_poly.type
_entity_poly.pdbx_seq_one_letter_code
_entity_poly.pdbx_strand_id
1 'polypeptide(L)'
;MSKRGAGGRGKGERPDAMTTLQAANEELRAKLTDIQIELQHEKNKVSRLEREKSQELRAEHHRATVAVTELKTKLHEEKQKELAVTRETLLRQHEMELMRVIKIKDGEIQRLNGLVLTLRDGSTDKVTALLAEVEDARRSWEAERCRFQQEVQELRGAKRSAEEALTSAQQACQARAAELRSAHHQHQEELNRTKRDCEREIRRLMDEIKLKDRAVSVLDKALGLQAGHAHRLQLQTQAAEQQIAALRDAQRAGLNHPTPNPPSNSTPLISQEDRDTRRFQLKIAELSAVVRKLEDRNALLSEERNELLKRLREAESQFLPLLDKNKRLSRKNEELALALRRLDNKLRFVTQENLEMRPHRRPSSLNDLDRSHSTSYHGYSQDEREMEFLRLQVLEQQHIIEDLSKALETAGYLLVYSVTYVLSYLCTVLVYSVTCVLYLCPLPVQVIETFYGYDEEASVDSDGSSLSFHTDRTPDTEPEEVCVREEAELRYRQLTQEYQALQRAYALLAETSGGNYDAEKEIKTREQLLAEISRFQTRVADLESALKQQGLDVKWVEEKQLLYQRNQELVEKVRQMEGEELRLQNDIQDVRDQNELLEFRILELEERERRSPGMNFPQLHFPEGLSPLQIYCEAEGVTTLSNEEQVVVIHARTVLTLAEKVRSTSGHEHMRRLLCASSDLFSKQKGYLDEELDYRKQSMDQAHKRIVELEAMLFEALQQEEESRMEGLKMEEGRLSETLTEEEREELRRAMDQWKRTVMCELRERDAQILRERMELLQLTQQRNKELEEFIEAQKRQIKELEEKVNTKRHTTQL
;
A
#
# COMPACT_ATOMS: atom_id res chain seq x y z
N MET A 1 -16.84 56.39 61.73
CA MET A 1 -18.28 56.62 61.50
C MET A 1 -19.00 55.32 61.84
N SER A 2 -20.04 55.22 62.67
CA SER A 2 -20.69 56.20 63.57
C SER A 2 -21.19 55.50 64.87
N LYS A 3 -21.84 56.21 65.80
CA LYS A 3 -22.35 55.69 67.10
C LYS A 3 -23.88 55.49 67.12
N ARG A 4 -24.34 54.74 68.16
CA ARG A 4 -25.73 54.55 68.66
C ARG A 4 -26.56 53.47 67.91
N GLY A 5 -27.47 52.74 68.57
CA GLY A 5 -27.65 52.60 70.02
C GLY A 5 -28.96 51.93 70.49
N ALA A 6 -28.90 51.25 71.64
CA ALA A 6 -29.93 50.90 72.63
C ALA A 6 -31.35 50.38 72.23
N GLY A 7 -31.75 49.24 72.81
CA GLY A 7 -33.16 48.97 73.18
C GLY A 7 -33.64 47.51 73.05
N GLY A 8 -34.43 47.02 74.02
CA GLY A 8 -35.28 45.81 73.87
C GLY A 8 -34.97 44.65 74.83
N ARG A 9 -35.82 44.43 75.85
CA ARG A 9 -35.75 43.29 76.79
C ARG A 9 -36.35 42.01 76.18
N GLY A 10 -35.80 40.84 76.52
CA GLY A 10 -36.42 39.53 76.26
C GLY A 10 -35.92 38.44 77.20
N LYS A 11 -36.84 37.65 77.78
CA LYS A 11 -36.58 36.42 78.56
C LYS A 11 -35.73 35.45 77.72
N GLY A 12 -34.77 34.68 78.21
CA GLY A 12 -34.74 33.86 79.43
C GLY A 12 -34.40 32.42 78.98
N GLU A 13 -33.54 31.69 79.70
CA GLU A 13 -33.10 30.31 79.35
C GLU A 13 -32.61 30.11 77.89
N ARG A 14 -31.43 30.66 77.54
CA ARG A 14 -30.76 30.34 76.26
C ARG A 14 -29.22 30.45 76.12
N PRO A 15 -28.39 30.71 77.15
CA PRO A 15 -26.94 30.91 76.95
C PRO A 15 -26.22 29.64 76.47
N ASP A 16 -26.44 28.50 77.14
CA ASP A 16 -25.60 27.31 76.98
C ASP A 16 -25.79 26.60 75.63
N ALA A 17 -26.99 26.72 75.05
CA ALA A 17 -27.27 26.26 73.68
C ALA A 17 -26.60 27.16 72.61
N MET A 18 -26.32 28.43 72.93
CA MET A 18 -25.65 29.34 72.01
C MET A 18 -24.13 29.17 72.06
N THR A 19 -23.56 28.98 73.25
CA THR A 19 -22.11 28.73 73.43
C THR A 19 -21.69 27.37 72.87
N THR A 20 -22.50 26.32 73.02
CA THR A 20 -22.23 25.01 72.40
C THR A 20 -22.29 25.06 70.86
N LEU A 21 -23.24 25.82 70.28
CA LEU A 21 -23.27 26.06 68.83
C LEU A 21 -22.10 26.91 68.33
N GLN A 22 -21.56 27.81 69.15
CA GLN A 22 -20.33 28.55 68.84
C GLN A 22 -19.10 27.63 68.86
N ALA A 23 -18.92 26.84 69.92
CA ALA A 23 -17.84 25.86 70.03
C ALA A 23 -17.84 24.85 68.87
N ALA A 24 -19.02 24.33 68.49
CA ALA A 24 -19.15 23.44 67.33
C ALA A 24 -18.80 24.13 66.00
N ASN A 25 -19.08 25.43 65.84
CA ASN A 25 -18.65 26.20 64.67
C ASN A 25 -17.14 26.43 64.66
N GLU A 26 -16.51 26.63 65.81
CA GLU A 26 -15.06 26.80 65.95
C GLU A 26 -14.33 25.48 65.69
N GLU A 27 -14.86 24.36 66.17
CA GLU A 27 -14.36 23.00 65.87
C GLU A 27 -14.49 22.66 64.37
N LEU A 28 -15.62 22.99 63.73
CA LEU A 28 -15.80 22.81 62.29
C LEU A 28 -14.86 23.71 61.46
N ARG A 29 -14.54 24.92 61.95
CA ARG A 29 -13.53 25.79 61.31
C ARG A 29 -12.12 25.24 61.44
N ALA A 30 -11.75 24.73 62.61
CA ALA A 30 -10.46 24.08 62.83
C ALA A 30 -10.29 22.86 61.90
N LYS A 31 -11.30 21.97 61.86
CA LYS A 31 -11.33 20.82 60.95
C LYS A 31 -11.24 21.23 59.47
N LEU A 32 -11.88 22.34 59.09
CA LEU A 32 -11.78 22.87 57.73
C LEU A 32 -10.36 23.39 57.41
N THR A 33 -9.69 24.05 58.35
CA THR A 33 -8.29 24.48 58.17
C THR A 33 -7.32 23.30 58.13
N ASP A 34 -7.53 22.27 58.95
CA ASP A 34 -6.70 21.06 58.94
C ASP A 34 -6.80 20.33 57.59
N ILE A 35 -8.03 20.12 57.09
CA ILE A 35 -8.28 19.54 55.76
C ILE A 35 -7.67 20.39 54.64
N GLN A 36 -7.66 21.73 54.76
CA GLN A 36 -6.99 22.61 53.80
C GLN A 36 -5.46 22.47 53.82
N ILE A 37 -4.86 22.26 55.01
CA ILE A 37 -3.43 22.02 55.18
C ILE A 37 -3.04 20.65 54.61
N GLU A 38 -3.80 19.60 54.91
CA GLU A 38 -3.62 18.24 54.37
C GLU A 38 -3.72 18.23 52.84
N LEU A 39 -4.77 18.86 52.28
CA LEU A 39 -4.94 18.99 50.83
C LEU A 39 -3.76 19.72 50.18
N GLN A 40 -3.21 20.75 50.82
CA GLN A 40 -2.05 21.47 50.30
C GLN A 40 -0.74 20.66 50.44
N HIS A 41 -0.62 19.83 51.49
CA HIS A 41 0.49 18.89 51.63
C HIS A 41 0.47 17.82 50.52
N GLU A 42 -0.67 17.17 50.29
CA GLU A 42 -0.80 16.16 49.24
C GLU A 42 -0.62 16.75 47.83
N LYS A 43 -1.10 17.97 47.55
CA LYS A 43 -0.77 18.69 46.30
C LYS A 43 0.73 18.86 46.10
N ASN A 44 1.46 19.29 47.14
CA ASN A 44 2.91 19.45 47.07
C ASN A 44 3.64 18.11 46.86
N LYS A 45 3.13 17.03 47.45
CA LYS A 45 3.66 15.66 47.34
C LYS A 45 3.41 15.05 45.97
N VAL A 46 2.19 15.16 45.42
CA VAL A 46 1.87 14.81 44.03
C VAL A 46 2.81 15.56 43.08
N SER A 47 2.99 16.86 43.26
CA SER A 47 3.87 17.66 42.40
C SER A 47 5.36 17.27 42.48
N ARG A 48 5.82 16.66 43.58
CA ARG A 48 7.18 16.06 43.64
C ARG A 48 7.25 14.76 42.84
N LEU A 49 6.30 13.85 43.06
CA LEU A 49 6.20 12.58 42.34
C LEU A 49 6.07 12.78 40.82
N GLU A 50 5.34 13.82 40.38
CA GLU A 50 5.26 14.23 38.97
C GLU A 50 6.63 14.61 38.40
N ARG A 51 7.46 15.36 39.15
CA ARG A 51 8.81 15.75 38.72
C ARG A 51 9.78 14.57 38.71
N GLU A 52 9.73 13.73 39.73
CA GLU A 52 10.54 12.51 39.87
C GLU A 52 10.25 11.54 38.72
N LYS A 53 8.97 11.20 38.49
CA LYS A 53 8.54 10.38 37.34
C LYS A 53 8.91 11.02 35.98
N SER A 54 8.88 12.35 35.88
CA SER A 54 9.33 13.07 34.68
C SER A 54 10.86 13.05 34.50
N GLN A 55 11.64 12.75 35.53
CA GLN A 55 13.10 12.55 35.42
C GLN A 55 13.41 11.09 35.08
N GLU A 56 12.72 10.13 35.70
CA GLU A 56 12.80 8.70 35.38
C GLU A 56 12.52 8.44 33.90
N LEU A 57 11.43 8.99 33.36
CA LEU A 57 11.05 8.86 31.95
C LEU A 57 12.13 9.41 31.00
N ARG A 58 12.82 10.51 31.37
CA ARG A 58 13.94 11.05 30.58
C ARG A 58 15.17 10.15 30.64
N ALA A 59 15.49 9.60 31.81
CA ALA A 59 16.60 8.67 31.99
C ALA A 59 16.34 7.31 31.31
N GLU A 60 15.08 6.88 31.21
CA GLU A 60 14.66 5.72 30.41
C GLU A 60 14.76 6.00 28.90
N HIS A 61 14.22 7.14 28.42
CA HIS A 61 14.37 7.56 27.03
C HIS A 61 15.84 7.65 26.59
N HIS A 62 16.74 8.19 27.44
CA HIS A 62 18.16 8.27 27.12
C HIS A 62 18.80 6.88 27.01
N ARG A 63 18.49 5.95 27.92
CA ARG A 63 18.95 4.55 27.84
C ARG A 63 18.45 3.84 26.58
N ALA A 64 17.17 4.01 26.23
CA ALA A 64 16.60 3.48 25.00
C ALA A 64 17.30 4.06 23.74
N THR A 65 17.59 5.36 23.74
CA THR A 65 18.32 6.03 22.64
C THR A 65 19.70 5.40 22.43
N VAL A 66 20.47 5.21 23.51
CA VAL A 66 21.80 4.56 23.44
C VAL A 66 21.68 3.13 22.92
N ALA A 67 20.75 2.33 23.46
CA ALA A 67 20.54 0.95 23.03
C ALA A 67 20.22 0.84 21.52
N VAL A 68 19.35 1.69 20.97
CA VAL A 68 19.06 1.67 19.53
C VAL A 68 20.24 2.19 18.70
N THR A 69 21.06 3.13 19.19
CA THR A 69 22.30 3.49 18.47
C THR A 69 23.29 2.33 18.40
N GLU A 70 23.43 1.53 19.47
CA GLU A 70 24.28 0.33 19.45
C GLU A 70 23.71 -0.78 18.53
N LEU A 71 22.40 -0.99 18.51
CA LEU A 71 21.77 -1.97 17.61
C LEU A 71 21.91 -1.55 16.15
N LYS A 72 21.81 -0.25 15.85
CA LYS A 72 22.05 0.31 14.52
C LYS A 72 23.50 0.10 14.04
N THR A 73 24.50 0.31 14.89
CA THR A 73 25.91 0.07 14.49
C THR A 73 26.17 -1.42 14.29
N LYS A 74 25.71 -2.29 15.20
CA LYS A 74 25.82 -3.75 15.07
C LYS A 74 25.17 -4.27 13.77
N LEU A 75 23.94 -3.85 13.47
CA LEU A 75 23.24 -4.20 12.23
C LEU A 75 23.95 -3.66 10.97
N HIS A 76 24.58 -2.48 11.05
CA HIS A 76 25.37 -1.95 9.93
C HIS A 76 26.65 -2.76 9.71
N GLU A 77 27.37 -3.11 10.79
CA GLU A 77 28.53 -3.99 10.71
C GLU A 77 28.18 -5.39 10.19
N GLU A 78 27.07 -5.99 10.63
CA GLU A 78 26.61 -7.31 10.16
C GLU A 78 26.27 -7.27 8.67
N LYS A 79 25.53 -6.26 8.21
CA LYS A 79 25.29 -6.03 6.77
C LYS A 79 26.59 -5.82 5.98
N GLN A 80 27.57 -5.08 6.52
CA GLN A 80 28.88 -4.94 5.87
C GLN A 80 29.62 -6.29 5.79
N LYS A 81 29.56 -7.12 6.82
CA LYS A 81 30.18 -8.46 6.87
C LYS A 81 29.52 -9.41 5.85
N GLU A 82 28.18 -9.43 5.76
CA GLU A 82 27.44 -10.21 4.76
C GLU A 82 27.71 -9.74 3.32
N LEU A 83 27.77 -8.42 3.10
CA LEU A 83 28.15 -7.85 1.79
C LEU A 83 29.60 -8.14 1.42
N ALA A 84 30.52 -8.21 2.40
CA ALA A 84 31.90 -8.63 2.16
C ALA A 84 31.97 -10.12 1.77
N VAL A 85 31.32 -11.01 2.52
CA VAL A 85 31.31 -12.46 2.27
C VAL A 85 30.65 -12.81 0.92
N THR A 86 29.55 -12.13 0.56
CA THR A 86 28.91 -12.34 -0.74
C THR A 86 29.77 -11.84 -1.91
N ARG A 87 30.42 -10.67 -1.78
CA ARG A 87 31.42 -10.18 -2.75
C ARG A 87 32.60 -11.13 -2.89
N GLU A 88 33.17 -11.62 -1.79
CA GLU A 88 34.29 -12.56 -1.78
C GLU A 88 33.90 -13.92 -2.42
N THR A 89 32.65 -14.36 -2.22
CA THR A 89 32.10 -15.56 -2.84
C THR A 89 31.93 -15.40 -4.35
N LEU A 90 31.39 -14.25 -4.80
CA LEU A 90 31.25 -13.92 -6.22
C LEU A 90 32.61 -13.77 -6.92
N LEU A 91 33.60 -13.17 -6.26
CA LEU A 91 34.97 -13.08 -6.76
C LEU A 91 35.58 -14.47 -6.94
N ARG A 92 35.47 -15.37 -5.94
CA ARG A 92 35.93 -16.76 -6.10
C ARG A 92 35.19 -17.52 -7.20
N GLN A 93 33.90 -17.28 -7.39
CA GLN A 93 33.14 -17.87 -8.51
C GLN A 93 33.66 -17.37 -9.86
N HIS A 94 33.95 -16.08 -9.98
CA HIS A 94 34.56 -15.49 -11.18
C HIS A 94 35.97 -16.02 -11.44
N GLU A 95 36.83 -16.13 -10.42
CA GLU A 95 38.16 -16.74 -10.51
C GLU A 95 38.09 -18.22 -10.95
N MET A 96 37.16 -18.99 -10.40
CA MET A 96 36.94 -20.39 -10.82
C MET A 96 36.44 -20.49 -12.27
N GLU A 97 35.62 -19.54 -12.73
CA GLU A 97 35.17 -19.49 -14.13
C GLU A 97 36.31 -19.09 -15.07
N LEU A 98 37.09 -18.06 -14.73
CA LEU A 98 38.29 -17.67 -15.46
C LEU A 98 39.27 -18.85 -15.59
N MET A 99 39.55 -19.57 -14.49
CA MET A 99 40.41 -20.76 -14.54
C MET A 99 39.83 -21.89 -15.38
N ARG A 100 38.50 -22.03 -15.47
CA ARG A 100 37.84 -22.99 -16.36
C ARG A 100 37.96 -22.58 -17.83
N VAL A 101 37.72 -21.31 -18.14
CA VAL A 101 37.86 -20.74 -19.48
C VAL A 101 39.30 -20.80 -19.96
N ILE A 102 40.28 -20.43 -19.12
CA ILE A 102 41.72 -20.59 -19.38
C ILE A 102 42.03 -22.05 -19.71
N LYS A 103 41.61 -23.01 -18.87
CA LYS A 103 41.86 -24.44 -19.12
C LYS A 103 41.23 -24.96 -20.43
N ILE A 104 40.07 -24.43 -20.83
CA ILE A 104 39.45 -24.74 -22.13
C ILE A 104 40.28 -24.15 -23.28
N LYS A 105 40.73 -22.90 -23.15
CA LYS A 105 41.57 -22.23 -24.16
C LYS A 105 42.96 -22.87 -24.27
N ASP A 106 43.58 -23.27 -23.17
CA ASP A 106 44.85 -24.02 -23.15
C ASP A 106 44.71 -25.38 -23.83
N GLY A 107 43.61 -26.10 -23.58
CA GLY A 107 43.30 -27.35 -24.28
C GLY A 107 43.14 -27.15 -25.79
N GLU A 108 42.47 -26.09 -26.21
CA GLU A 108 42.31 -25.72 -27.62
C GLU A 108 43.64 -25.27 -28.26
N ILE A 109 44.48 -24.53 -27.54
CA ILE A 109 45.83 -24.14 -27.96
C ILE A 109 46.73 -25.38 -28.08
N GLN A 110 46.64 -26.34 -27.17
CA GLN A 110 47.34 -27.62 -27.26
C GLN A 110 46.88 -28.44 -28.47
N ARG A 111 45.55 -28.49 -28.73
CA ARG A 111 44.97 -29.16 -29.90
C ARG A 111 45.44 -28.53 -31.22
N LEU A 112 45.45 -27.20 -31.30
CA LEU A 112 45.92 -26.45 -32.47
C LEU A 112 47.43 -26.60 -32.68
N ASN A 113 48.24 -26.53 -31.61
CA ASN A 113 49.67 -26.79 -31.69
C ASN A 113 49.98 -28.25 -32.09
N GLY A 114 49.19 -29.22 -31.62
CA GLY A 114 49.26 -30.62 -32.04
C GLY A 114 48.99 -30.80 -33.53
N LEU A 115 47.97 -30.12 -34.07
CA LEU A 115 47.69 -30.05 -35.52
C LEU A 115 48.83 -29.39 -36.31
N VAL A 116 49.40 -28.29 -35.82
CA VAL A 116 50.56 -27.63 -36.47
C VAL A 116 51.80 -28.54 -36.46
N LEU A 117 52.04 -29.29 -35.39
CA LEU A 117 53.12 -30.28 -35.29
C LEU A 117 52.90 -31.50 -36.20
N THR A 118 51.68 -32.05 -36.28
CA THR A 118 51.41 -33.19 -37.17
C THR A 118 51.44 -32.81 -38.65
N LEU A 119 51.05 -31.58 -39.00
CA LEU A 119 51.22 -31.02 -40.36
C LEU A 119 52.69 -30.73 -40.70
N ARG A 120 53.53 -30.40 -39.71
CA ARG A 120 54.97 -30.15 -39.89
C ARG A 120 55.76 -31.44 -40.08
N ASP A 121 55.47 -32.46 -39.28
CA ASP A 121 56.22 -33.71 -39.24
C ASP A 121 55.57 -34.79 -40.14
N GLY A 122 55.36 -34.45 -41.41
CA GLY A 122 54.58 -35.25 -42.35
C GLY A 122 55.11 -36.68 -42.57
N SER A 123 54.30 -37.68 -42.24
CA SER A 123 54.50 -39.10 -42.59
C SER A 123 53.15 -39.75 -42.88
N THR A 124 53.09 -40.65 -43.86
CA THR A 124 51.83 -41.22 -44.38
C THR A 124 51.00 -41.96 -43.34
N ASP A 125 51.63 -42.60 -42.36
CA ASP A 125 50.91 -43.34 -41.31
C ASP A 125 50.05 -42.43 -40.41
N LYS A 126 50.43 -41.14 -40.28
CA LYS A 126 49.69 -40.15 -39.50
C LYS A 126 48.35 -39.77 -40.17
N VAL A 127 48.22 -39.93 -41.49
CA VAL A 127 46.95 -39.64 -42.20
C VAL A 127 45.87 -40.59 -41.71
N THR A 128 46.18 -41.87 -41.52
CA THR A 128 45.27 -42.89 -41.00
C THR A 128 44.84 -42.60 -39.56
N ALA A 129 45.78 -42.13 -38.72
CA ALA A 129 45.50 -41.75 -37.33
C ALA A 129 44.63 -40.48 -37.24
N LEU A 130 44.95 -39.43 -38.02
CA LEU A 130 44.16 -38.20 -38.06
C LEU A 130 42.75 -38.45 -38.63
N LEU A 131 42.59 -39.36 -39.59
CA LEU A 131 41.26 -39.78 -40.06
C LEU A 131 40.48 -40.49 -38.94
N ALA A 132 41.11 -41.37 -38.16
CA ALA A 132 40.46 -42.02 -37.02
C ALA A 132 40.06 -41.02 -35.92
N GLU A 133 40.93 -40.07 -35.56
CA GLU A 133 40.61 -39.01 -34.59
C GLU A 133 39.50 -38.08 -35.08
N VAL A 134 39.48 -37.72 -36.37
CA VAL A 134 38.39 -36.94 -36.99
C VAL A 134 37.09 -37.73 -37.01
N GLU A 135 37.12 -39.05 -37.25
CA GLU A 135 35.93 -39.89 -37.18
C GLU A 135 35.41 -40.08 -35.75
N ASP A 136 36.26 -40.20 -34.74
CA ASP A 136 35.83 -40.28 -33.34
C ASP A 136 35.35 -38.93 -32.79
N ALA A 137 35.97 -37.82 -33.17
CA ALA A 137 35.45 -36.47 -32.90
C ALA A 137 34.10 -36.22 -33.61
N ARG A 138 33.91 -36.80 -34.80
CA ARG A 138 32.63 -36.78 -35.49
C ARG A 138 31.59 -37.66 -34.77
N ARG A 139 31.95 -38.87 -34.32
CA ARG A 139 31.07 -39.77 -33.56
C ARG A 139 30.64 -39.15 -32.22
N SER A 140 31.53 -38.46 -31.52
CA SER A 140 31.19 -37.76 -30.27
C SER A 140 30.26 -36.57 -30.51
N TRP A 141 30.51 -35.75 -31.54
CA TRP A 141 29.59 -34.68 -31.94
C TRP A 141 28.23 -35.20 -32.42
N GLU A 142 28.19 -36.28 -33.22
CA GLU A 142 26.93 -36.92 -33.62
C GLU A 142 26.17 -37.47 -32.39
N ALA A 143 26.86 -37.99 -31.38
CA ALA A 143 26.26 -38.45 -30.12
C ALA A 143 25.78 -37.29 -29.21
N GLU A 144 26.47 -36.15 -29.17
CA GLU A 144 26.00 -34.94 -28.48
C GLU A 144 24.79 -34.33 -29.20
N ARG A 145 24.83 -34.23 -30.52
CA ARG A 145 23.67 -33.80 -31.33
C ARG A 145 22.46 -34.69 -31.08
N CYS A 146 22.63 -36.00 -31.00
CA CYS A 146 21.54 -36.92 -30.66
C CYS A 146 21.02 -36.72 -29.22
N ARG A 147 21.90 -36.49 -28.23
CA ARG A 147 21.48 -36.17 -26.85
C ARG A 147 20.68 -34.87 -26.78
N PHE A 148 21.18 -33.77 -27.36
CA PHE A 148 20.44 -32.51 -27.41
C PHE A 148 19.13 -32.62 -28.21
N GLN A 149 19.08 -33.45 -29.27
CA GLN A 149 17.82 -33.73 -29.99
C GLN A 149 16.83 -34.54 -29.15
N GLN A 150 17.29 -35.40 -28.25
CA GLN A 150 16.43 -36.11 -27.29
C GLN A 150 15.95 -35.16 -26.19
N GLU A 151 16.83 -34.37 -25.57
CA GLU A 151 16.48 -33.36 -24.56
C GLU A 151 15.45 -32.36 -25.09
N VAL A 152 15.58 -31.89 -26.34
CA VAL A 152 14.59 -31.03 -27.00
C VAL A 152 13.24 -31.73 -27.21
N GLN A 153 13.23 -33.05 -27.43
CA GLN A 153 11.98 -33.83 -27.51
C GLN A 153 11.34 -34.04 -26.14
N GLU A 154 12.14 -34.30 -25.10
CA GLU A 154 11.69 -34.45 -23.71
C GLU A 154 11.14 -33.14 -23.16
N LEU A 155 11.81 -32.00 -23.40
CA LEU A 155 11.32 -30.66 -23.06
C LEU A 155 10.02 -30.32 -23.81
N ARG A 156 9.86 -30.73 -25.08
CA ARG A 156 8.58 -30.63 -25.83
C ARG A 156 7.50 -31.60 -25.33
N GLY A 157 7.87 -32.67 -24.62
CA GLY A 157 6.94 -33.53 -23.87
C GLY A 157 6.47 -32.85 -22.58
N ALA A 158 7.43 -32.38 -21.78
CA ALA A 158 7.18 -31.67 -20.53
C ALA A 158 6.33 -30.40 -20.74
N LYS A 159 6.63 -29.59 -21.77
CA LYS A 159 5.82 -28.42 -22.14
C LYS A 159 4.36 -28.78 -22.40
N ARG A 160 4.08 -29.78 -23.24
CA ARG A 160 2.70 -30.23 -23.53
C ARG A 160 1.98 -30.75 -22.29
N SER A 161 2.67 -31.52 -21.44
CA SER A 161 2.10 -32.00 -20.18
C SER A 161 1.76 -30.83 -19.22
N ALA A 162 2.56 -29.76 -19.20
CA ALA A 162 2.27 -28.55 -18.45
C ALA A 162 1.09 -27.74 -19.06
N GLU A 163 0.96 -27.69 -20.39
CA GLU A 163 -0.16 -27.06 -21.09
C GLU A 163 -1.49 -27.82 -20.85
N GLU A 164 -1.46 -29.15 -20.87
CA GLU A 164 -2.57 -30.03 -20.50
C GLU A 164 -2.97 -29.87 -19.02
N ALA A 165 -1.99 -29.75 -18.12
CA ALA A 165 -2.25 -29.48 -16.70
C ALA A 165 -2.85 -28.07 -16.47
N LEU A 166 -2.36 -27.05 -17.19
CA LEU A 166 -2.85 -25.68 -17.11
C LEU A 166 -4.30 -25.57 -17.62
N THR A 167 -4.60 -26.16 -18.76
CA THR A 167 -5.96 -26.16 -19.33
C THR A 167 -6.95 -26.93 -18.46
N SER A 168 -6.53 -28.05 -17.86
CA SER A 168 -7.31 -28.78 -16.85
C SER A 168 -7.58 -27.92 -15.59
N ALA A 169 -6.57 -27.22 -15.08
CA ALA A 169 -6.72 -26.30 -13.95
C ALA A 169 -7.67 -25.12 -14.28
N GLN A 170 -7.56 -24.54 -15.47
CA GLN A 170 -8.48 -23.49 -15.95
C GLN A 170 -9.93 -23.99 -16.00
N GLN A 171 -10.19 -25.19 -16.52
CA GLN A 171 -11.53 -25.79 -16.54
C GLN A 171 -12.07 -26.03 -15.13
N ALA A 172 -11.24 -26.52 -14.19
CA ALA A 172 -11.63 -26.69 -12.79
C ALA A 172 -11.96 -25.34 -12.10
N CYS A 173 -11.21 -24.28 -12.39
CA CYS A 173 -11.52 -22.93 -11.91
C CYS A 173 -12.82 -22.38 -12.51
N GLN A 174 -13.08 -22.59 -13.80
CA GLN A 174 -14.34 -22.19 -14.45
C GLN A 174 -15.55 -22.93 -13.87
N ALA A 175 -15.42 -24.23 -13.60
CA ALA A 175 -16.45 -25.04 -12.95
C ALA A 175 -16.78 -24.52 -11.54
N ARG A 176 -15.76 -24.32 -10.69
CA ARG A 176 -15.95 -23.72 -9.35
C ARG A 176 -16.58 -22.34 -9.40
N ALA A 177 -16.21 -21.51 -10.37
CA ALA A 177 -16.82 -20.19 -10.55
C ALA A 177 -18.30 -20.29 -10.96
N ALA A 178 -18.71 -21.34 -11.69
CA ALA A 178 -20.12 -21.62 -11.99
C ALA A 178 -20.89 -22.15 -10.77
N GLU A 179 -20.27 -23.05 -9.98
CA GLU A 179 -20.82 -23.55 -8.71
C GLU A 179 -21.06 -22.40 -7.72
N LEU A 180 -20.09 -21.50 -7.54
CA LEU A 180 -20.22 -20.31 -6.68
C LEU A 180 -21.35 -19.37 -7.13
N ARG A 181 -21.51 -19.14 -8.45
CA ARG A 181 -22.64 -18.36 -8.98
C ARG A 181 -24.00 -19.04 -8.72
N SER A 182 -24.06 -20.37 -8.84
CA SER A 182 -25.25 -21.15 -8.55
C SER A 182 -25.63 -21.10 -7.06
N ALA A 183 -24.66 -21.32 -6.17
CA ALA A 183 -24.84 -21.24 -4.72
C ALA A 183 -25.27 -19.83 -4.26
N HIS A 184 -24.65 -18.77 -4.81
CA HIS A 184 -25.07 -17.40 -4.55
C HIS A 184 -26.52 -17.15 -4.98
N HIS A 185 -26.93 -17.65 -6.15
CA HIS A 185 -28.31 -17.53 -6.61
C HIS A 185 -29.29 -18.27 -5.69
N GLN A 186 -28.96 -19.51 -5.28
CA GLN A 186 -29.76 -20.31 -4.34
C GLN A 186 -29.93 -19.60 -2.98
N HIS A 187 -28.85 -19.09 -2.38
CA HIS A 187 -28.93 -18.33 -1.13
C HIS A 187 -29.71 -17.02 -1.27
N GLN A 188 -29.64 -16.36 -2.43
CA GLN A 188 -30.45 -15.18 -2.72
C GLN A 188 -31.94 -15.53 -2.83
N GLU A 189 -32.30 -16.70 -3.37
CA GLU A 189 -33.68 -17.19 -3.29
C GLU A 189 -34.11 -17.55 -1.86
N GLU A 190 -33.23 -18.18 -1.07
CA GLU A 190 -33.50 -18.54 0.34
C GLU A 190 -33.72 -17.32 1.23
N LEU A 191 -32.92 -16.26 1.07
CA LEU A 191 -33.15 -14.96 1.71
C LEU A 191 -34.52 -14.37 1.31
N ASN A 192 -34.87 -14.45 0.02
CA ASN A 192 -36.17 -13.98 -0.48
C ASN A 192 -37.35 -14.85 0.01
N ARG A 193 -37.15 -16.15 0.25
CA ARG A 193 -38.13 -17.03 0.90
C ARG A 193 -38.30 -16.59 2.36
N THR A 194 -37.22 -16.63 3.15
CA THR A 194 -37.22 -16.25 4.57
C THR A 194 -37.81 -14.87 4.83
N LYS A 195 -37.49 -13.86 4.00
CA LYS A 195 -38.10 -12.52 4.10
C LYS A 195 -39.63 -12.55 3.97
N ARG A 196 -40.17 -13.23 2.95
CA ARG A 196 -41.62 -13.38 2.75
C ARG A 196 -42.28 -14.14 3.90
N ASP A 197 -41.58 -15.09 4.49
CA ASP A 197 -42.07 -15.91 5.60
C ASP A 197 -42.12 -15.09 6.90
N CYS A 198 -41.09 -14.30 7.21
CA CYS A 198 -41.10 -13.32 8.29
C CYS A 198 -42.21 -12.26 8.08
N GLU A 199 -42.37 -11.73 6.87
CA GLU A 199 -43.47 -10.79 6.56
C GLU A 199 -44.86 -11.41 6.77
N ARG A 200 -45.05 -12.70 6.46
CA ARG A 200 -46.31 -13.41 6.71
C ARG A 200 -46.57 -13.58 8.20
N GLU A 201 -45.57 -13.95 8.99
CA GLU A 201 -45.73 -14.12 10.44
C GLU A 201 -45.92 -12.77 11.16
N ILE A 202 -45.23 -11.70 10.74
CA ILE A 202 -45.48 -10.34 11.24
C ILE A 202 -46.95 -9.93 11.02
N ARG A 203 -47.51 -10.20 9.84
CA ARG A 203 -48.95 -9.96 9.57
C ARG A 203 -49.85 -10.78 10.49
N ARG A 204 -49.56 -12.09 10.65
CA ARG A 204 -50.30 -12.99 11.54
C ARG A 204 -50.28 -12.51 13.00
N LEU A 205 -49.12 -12.10 13.51
CA LEU A 205 -48.93 -11.58 14.87
C LEU A 205 -49.64 -10.23 15.06
N MET A 206 -49.59 -9.33 14.06
CA MET A 206 -50.36 -8.07 14.13
C MET A 206 -51.87 -8.31 14.22
N ASP A 207 -52.42 -9.29 13.50
CA ASP A 207 -53.84 -9.61 13.59
C ASP A 207 -54.20 -10.34 14.91
N GLU A 208 -53.29 -11.17 15.44
CA GLU A 208 -53.42 -11.77 16.77
C GLU A 208 -53.40 -10.71 17.89
N ILE A 209 -52.57 -9.67 17.77
CA ILE A 209 -52.56 -8.50 18.67
C ILE A 209 -53.89 -7.75 18.59
N LYS A 210 -54.37 -7.39 17.38
CA LYS A 210 -55.68 -6.72 17.20
C LYS A 210 -56.85 -7.51 17.80
N LEU A 211 -56.79 -8.84 17.78
CA LEU A 211 -57.78 -9.71 18.43
C LEU A 211 -57.67 -9.67 19.96
N LYS A 212 -56.44 -9.66 20.50
CA LYS A 212 -56.18 -9.52 21.94
C LYS A 212 -56.61 -8.14 22.46
N ASP A 213 -56.31 -7.05 21.74
CA ASP A 213 -56.74 -5.69 22.11
C ASP A 213 -58.27 -5.56 22.18
N ARG A 214 -58.98 -6.18 21.24
CA ARG A 214 -60.45 -6.27 21.26
C ARG A 214 -60.95 -7.04 22.49
N ALA A 215 -60.31 -8.15 22.85
CA ALA A 215 -60.66 -8.93 24.04
C ALA A 215 -60.39 -8.15 25.34
N VAL A 216 -59.25 -7.46 25.45
CA VAL A 216 -58.93 -6.55 26.56
C VAL A 216 -59.98 -5.44 26.67
N SER A 217 -60.32 -4.76 25.58
CA SER A 217 -61.36 -3.72 25.58
C SER A 217 -62.75 -4.22 25.98
N VAL A 218 -63.07 -5.51 25.80
CA VAL A 218 -64.30 -6.13 26.31
C VAL A 218 -64.20 -6.44 27.80
N LEU A 219 -63.05 -6.94 28.27
CA LEU A 219 -62.80 -7.19 29.69
C LEU A 219 -62.79 -5.89 30.51
N ASP A 220 -62.17 -4.82 30.02
CA ASP A 220 -62.17 -3.51 30.69
C ASP A 220 -63.59 -2.95 30.86
N LYS A 221 -64.45 -3.11 29.85
CA LYS A 221 -65.87 -2.72 29.92
C LYS A 221 -66.63 -3.57 30.94
N ALA A 222 -66.37 -4.88 30.98
CA ALA A 222 -66.98 -5.79 31.96
C ALA A 222 -66.53 -5.44 33.40
N LEU A 223 -65.24 -5.19 33.61
CA LEU A 223 -64.67 -4.77 34.89
C LEU A 223 -65.21 -3.40 35.33
N GLY A 224 -65.35 -2.44 34.41
CA GLY A 224 -65.97 -1.14 34.69
C GLY A 224 -67.44 -1.25 35.12
N LEU A 225 -68.22 -2.11 34.44
CA LEU A 225 -69.60 -2.41 34.83
C LEU A 225 -69.67 -3.13 36.19
N GLN A 226 -68.77 -4.07 36.46
CA GLN A 226 -68.68 -4.79 37.73
C GLN A 226 -68.27 -3.87 38.89
N ALA A 227 -67.31 -2.97 38.68
CA ALA A 227 -66.91 -1.94 39.64
C ALA A 227 -68.07 -0.97 39.92
N GLY A 228 -68.79 -0.53 38.89
CA GLY A 228 -69.99 0.29 39.04
C GLY A 228 -71.13 -0.43 39.79
N HIS A 229 -71.28 -1.74 39.61
CA HIS A 229 -72.20 -2.56 40.39
C HIS A 229 -71.75 -2.68 41.86
N ALA A 230 -70.49 -2.99 42.09
CA ALA A 230 -69.91 -3.11 43.44
C ALA A 230 -70.02 -1.79 44.22
N HIS A 231 -69.81 -0.64 43.58
CA HIS A 231 -69.99 0.67 44.21
C HIS A 231 -71.45 0.97 44.57
N ARG A 232 -72.41 0.64 43.69
CA ARG A 232 -73.85 0.74 44.04
C ARG A 232 -74.22 -0.17 45.23
N LEU A 233 -73.69 -1.39 45.25
CA LEU A 233 -73.90 -2.31 46.37
C LEU A 233 -73.25 -1.77 47.66
N GLN A 234 -72.05 -1.18 47.58
CA GLN A 234 -71.39 -0.54 48.73
C GLN A 234 -72.21 0.62 49.30
N LEU A 235 -72.80 1.46 48.44
CA LEU A 235 -73.71 2.54 48.88
C LEU A 235 -74.99 1.99 49.52
N GLN A 236 -75.54 0.89 49.01
CA GLN A 236 -76.65 0.18 49.65
C GLN A 236 -76.26 -0.41 51.00
N THR A 237 -75.07 -1.02 51.11
CA THR A 237 -74.52 -1.51 52.38
C THR A 237 -74.34 -0.37 53.37
N GLN A 238 -73.77 0.77 52.96
CA GLN A 238 -73.58 1.93 53.84
C GLN A 238 -74.92 2.52 54.32
N ALA A 239 -75.94 2.57 53.45
CA ALA A 239 -77.29 2.98 53.83
C ALA A 239 -77.95 1.97 54.79
N ALA A 240 -77.75 0.66 54.56
CA ALA A 240 -78.21 -0.39 55.46
C ALA A 240 -77.46 -0.38 56.80
N GLU A 241 -76.17 -0.06 56.82
CA GLU A 241 -75.37 0.13 58.03
C GLU A 241 -75.83 1.36 58.83
N GLN A 242 -76.23 2.44 58.17
CA GLN A 242 -76.87 3.60 58.82
C GLN A 242 -78.24 3.24 59.41
N GLN A 243 -79.06 2.45 58.69
CA GLN A 243 -80.31 1.92 59.23
C GLN A 243 -80.08 0.96 60.40
N ILE A 244 -79.06 0.09 60.33
CA ILE A 244 -78.66 -0.82 61.41
C ILE A 244 -78.06 -0.04 62.59
N ALA A 245 -77.38 1.09 62.37
CA ALA A 245 -76.92 1.97 63.45
C ALA A 245 -78.12 2.62 64.17
N ALA A 246 -79.06 3.20 63.42
CA ALA A 246 -80.30 3.75 63.98
C ALA A 246 -81.16 2.68 64.69
N LEU A 247 -81.23 1.46 64.14
CA LEU A 247 -81.91 0.33 64.77
C LEU A 247 -81.13 -0.22 65.99
N ARG A 248 -79.80 -0.14 66.01
CA ARG A 248 -78.99 -0.45 67.20
C ARG A 248 -79.17 0.60 68.28
N ASP A 249 -79.32 1.86 67.92
CA ASP A 249 -79.65 2.93 68.87
C ASP A 249 -81.08 2.79 69.42
N ALA A 250 -82.02 2.27 68.62
CA ALA A 250 -83.33 1.83 69.11
C ALA A 250 -83.25 0.54 69.96
N GLN A 251 -82.40 -0.43 69.60
CA GLN A 251 -82.18 -1.69 70.35
C GLN A 251 -81.37 -1.50 71.64
N ARG A 252 -80.65 -0.37 71.80
CA ARG A 252 -80.18 0.07 73.13
C ARG A 252 -81.35 0.33 74.11
N ALA A 253 -82.61 0.31 73.63
CA ALA A 253 -83.82 0.32 74.43
C ALA A 253 -84.70 -0.96 74.30
N GLY A 254 -84.20 -2.10 73.76
CA GLY A 254 -85.02 -3.33 73.62
C GLY A 254 -84.25 -4.65 73.39
N LEU A 255 -84.74 -5.75 73.99
CA LEU A 255 -84.05 -7.06 74.08
C LEU A 255 -84.81 -8.23 73.39
N ASN A 256 -84.08 -9.33 73.12
CA ASN A 256 -84.51 -10.73 72.93
C ASN A 256 -84.69 -11.33 71.49
N HIS A 257 -84.97 -12.64 71.45
CA HIS A 257 -84.61 -13.68 70.43
C HIS A 257 -85.72 -14.81 70.48
N PRO A 258 -85.88 -15.82 69.56
CA PRO A 258 -84.85 -16.57 68.79
C PRO A 258 -85.23 -17.07 67.36
N THR A 259 -84.44 -18.01 66.81
CA THR A 259 -84.60 -18.78 65.55
C THR A 259 -85.38 -20.11 65.72
N PRO A 260 -85.88 -20.72 64.63
CA PRO A 260 -85.81 -22.20 64.48
C PRO A 260 -85.68 -22.78 63.03
N ASN A 261 -85.36 -24.10 62.96
CA ASN A 261 -85.29 -25.05 61.81
C ASN A 261 -86.14 -26.32 62.16
N PRO A 262 -86.20 -27.46 61.39
CA PRO A 262 -85.79 -27.74 60.00
C PRO A 262 -87.02 -27.96 59.05
N PRO A 263 -87.62 -29.16 58.71
CA PRO A 263 -87.38 -30.60 59.01
C PRO A 263 -86.91 -31.44 57.78
N SER A 264 -87.23 -32.75 57.69
CA SER A 264 -86.90 -33.68 56.58
C SER A 264 -87.95 -34.83 56.43
N ASN A 265 -87.87 -35.68 55.39
CA ASN A 265 -88.66 -36.93 55.24
C ASN A 265 -88.03 -37.95 54.25
N SER A 266 -88.42 -39.24 54.28
CA SER A 266 -87.62 -40.36 53.71
C SER A 266 -88.42 -41.55 53.12
N THR A 267 -87.68 -42.52 52.53
CA THR A 267 -88.10 -43.90 52.13
C THR A 267 -89.07 -44.04 50.93
N PRO A 268 -89.22 -45.23 50.27
CA PRO A 268 -88.73 -46.59 50.61
C PRO A 268 -87.67 -47.21 49.67
N LEU A 269 -87.08 -48.34 50.11
CA LEU A 269 -85.83 -48.92 49.61
C LEU A 269 -85.94 -50.45 49.44
N ILE A 270 -86.57 -50.96 48.37
CA ILE A 270 -86.54 -52.41 48.02
C ILE A 270 -86.48 -52.63 46.49
N SER A 271 -87.39 -52.04 45.70
CA SER A 271 -87.41 -52.20 44.23
C SER A 271 -86.20 -51.54 43.49
N GLN A 272 -85.32 -50.92 44.27
CA GLN A 272 -84.08 -50.30 43.84
C GLN A 272 -82.95 -51.33 43.63
N GLU A 273 -82.87 -52.36 44.49
CA GLU A 273 -81.68 -53.21 44.61
C GLU A 273 -81.46 -54.16 43.42
N ASP A 274 -82.53 -54.73 42.85
CA ASP A 274 -82.44 -55.53 41.62
C ASP A 274 -82.02 -54.69 40.40
N ARG A 275 -82.51 -53.45 40.33
CA ARG A 275 -82.18 -52.51 39.25
C ARG A 275 -80.72 -52.08 39.37
N ASP A 276 -80.29 -51.71 40.57
CA ASP A 276 -78.91 -51.35 40.83
C ASP A 276 -77.96 -52.56 40.70
N THR A 277 -78.38 -53.79 41.01
CA THR A 277 -77.57 -55.01 40.75
C THR A 277 -77.30 -55.21 39.25
N ARG A 278 -78.32 -55.07 38.40
CA ARG A 278 -78.13 -55.10 36.93
C ARG A 278 -77.30 -53.92 36.45
N ARG A 279 -77.46 -52.74 37.06
CA ARG A 279 -76.65 -51.53 36.79
C ARG A 279 -75.18 -51.72 37.16
N PHE A 280 -74.89 -52.39 38.28
CA PHE A 280 -73.54 -52.76 38.70
C PHE A 280 -72.92 -53.80 37.74
N GLN A 281 -73.68 -54.82 37.30
CA GLN A 281 -73.19 -55.77 36.31
C GLN A 281 -72.84 -55.10 34.96
N LEU A 282 -73.72 -54.20 34.47
CA LEU A 282 -73.42 -53.38 33.29
C LEU A 282 -72.22 -52.46 33.53
N LYS A 283 -72.11 -51.83 34.70
CA LYS A 283 -70.97 -50.97 35.05
C LYS A 283 -69.66 -51.73 35.14
N ILE A 284 -69.66 -52.97 35.64
CA ILE A 284 -68.50 -53.87 35.64
C ILE A 284 -68.13 -54.21 34.19
N ALA A 285 -69.09 -54.56 33.33
CA ALA A 285 -68.82 -54.84 31.92
C ALA A 285 -68.26 -53.61 31.16
N GLU A 286 -68.81 -52.41 31.40
CA GLU A 286 -68.26 -51.14 30.89
C GLU A 286 -66.82 -50.92 31.38
N LEU A 287 -66.57 -51.07 32.68
CA LEU A 287 -65.25 -50.88 33.28
C LEU A 287 -64.24 -51.90 32.74
N SER A 288 -64.60 -53.17 32.59
CA SER A 288 -63.74 -54.20 31.98
C SER A 288 -63.48 -53.96 30.48
N ALA A 289 -64.39 -53.27 29.77
CA ALA A 289 -64.18 -52.84 28.39
C ALA A 289 -63.30 -51.58 28.30
N VAL A 290 -63.37 -50.67 29.28
CA VAL A 290 -62.46 -49.53 29.43
C VAL A 290 -61.05 -50.00 29.81
N VAL A 291 -60.93 -50.94 30.76
CA VAL A 291 -59.64 -51.54 31.15
C VAL A 291 -58.94 -52.16 29.93
N ARG A 292 -59.62 -52.99 29.14
CA ARG A 292 -59.02 -53.54 27.91
C ARG A 292 -58.57 -52.47 26.91
N LYS A 293 -59.37 -51.43 26.68
CA LYS A 293 -58.96 -50.28 25.83
C LYS A 293 -57.76 -49.51 26.39
N LEU A 294 -57.58 -49.48 27.71
CA LEU A 294 -56.40 -48.90 28.36
C LEU A 294 -55.20 -49.83 28.27
N GLU A 295 -55.39 -51.15 28.37
CA GLU A 295 -54.36 -52.18 28.17
C GLU A 295 -53.84 -52.15 26.72
N ASP A 296 -54.73 -52.18 25.72
CA ASP A 296 -54.42 -52.03 24.29
C ASP A 296 -53.63 -50.74 24.02
N ARG A 297 -54.08 -49.61 24.60
CA ARG A 297 -53.38 -48.32 24.45
C ARG A 297 -52.03 -48.28 25.18
N ASN A 298 -51.90 -48.97 26.31
CA ASN A 298 -50.63 -49.06 27.05
C ASN A 298 -49.61 -49.96 26.34
N ALA A 299 -50.07 -50.98 25.61
CA ALA A 299 -49.23 -51.77 24.70
C ALA A 299 -48.68 -50.89 23.57
N LEU A 300 -49.55 -50.17 22.85
CA LEU A 300 -49.14 -49.23 21.78
C LEU A 300 -48.16 -48.15 22.29
N LEU A 301 -48.44 -47.54 23.45
CA LEU A 301 -47.52 -46.56 24.07
C LEU A 301 -46.17 -47.19 24.48
N SER A 302 -46.15 -48.48 24.80
CA SER A 302 -44.91 -49.21 25.10
C SER A 302 -44.11 -49.53 23.82
N GLU A 303 -44.78 -49.83 22.72
CA GLU A 303 -44.17 -50.01 21.40
C GLU A 303 -43.61 -48.68 20.87
N GLU A 304 -44.38 -47.59 20.91
CA GLU A 304 -43.93 -46.23 20.59
C GLU A 304 -42.70 -45.84 21.43
N ARG A 305 -42.72 -46.10 22.75
CA ARG A 305 -41.57 -45.87 23.64
C ARG A 305 -40.33 -46.67 23.22
N ASN A 306 -40.50 -47.94 22.86
CA ASN A 306 -39.38 -48.81 22.48
C ASN A 306 -38.77 -48.40 21.13
N GLU A 307 -39.58 -48.00 20.16
CA GLU A 307 -39.13 -47.47 18.87
C GLU A 307 -38.45 -46.10 19.02
N LEU A 308 -38.96 -45.22 19.91
CA LEU A 308 -38.27 -43.97 20.26
C LEU A 308 -36.92 -44.22 20.95
N LEU A 309 -36.83 -45.21 21.86
CA LEU A 309 -35.56 -45.63 22.47
C LEU A 309 -34.57 -46.23 21.45
N LYS A 310 -35.07 -46.91 20.42
CA LYS A 310 -34.26 -47.42 19.30
C LYS A 310 -33.69 -46.27 18.47
N ARG A 311 -34.54 -45.32 18.05
CA ARG A 311 -34.13 -44.12 17.29
C ARG A 311 -33.18 -43.23 18.08
N LEU A 312 -33.36 -43.13 19.40
CA LEU A 312 -32.42 -42.41 20.28
C LEU A 312 -31.02 -43.03 20.21
N ARG A 313 -30.90 -44.36 20.37
CA ARG A 313 -29.61 -45.06 20.27
C ARG A 313 -28.98 -44.98 18.88
N GLU A 314 -29.80 -45.04 17.84
CA GLU A 314 -29.34 -44.84 16.46
C GLU A 314 -28.76 -43.43 16.27
N ALA A 315 -29.44 -42.39 16.78
CA ALA A 315 -28.95 -41.01 16.76
C ALA A 315 -27.69 -40.81 17.62
N GLU A 316 -27.65 -41.39 18.84
CA GLU A 316 -26.45 -41.39 19.70
C GLU A 316 -25.25 -42.03 19.00
N SER A 317 -25.46 -43.15 18.29
CA SER A 317 -24.39 -43.85 17.55
C SER A 317 -23.85 -43.04 16.36
N GLN A 318 -24.69 -42.20 15.74
CA GLN A 318 -24.30 -41.28 14.67
C GLN A 318 -23.61 -40.02 15.22
N PHE A 319 -24.01 -39.56 16.41
CA PHE A 319 -23.47 -38.37 17.06
C PHE A 319 -22.09 -38.61 17.70
N LEU A 320 -21.84 -39.80 18.26
CA LEU A 320 -20.57 -40.14 18.91
C LEU A 320 -19.31 -39.95 18.01
N PRO A 321 -19.24 -40.45 16.77
CA PRO A 321 -18.10 -40.20 15.88
C PRO A 321 -18.01 -38.73 15.44
N LEU A 322 -19.12 -37.98 15.41
CA LEU A 322 -19.12 -36.54 15.16
C LEU A 322 -18.55 -35.77 16.36
N LEU A 323 -18.87 -36.16 17.60
CA LEU A 323 -18.23 -35.63 18.81
C LEU A 323 -16.73 -35.91 18.81
N ASP A 324 -16.28 -37.11 18.44
CA ASP A 324 -14.85 -37.42 18.40
C ASP A 324 -14.13 -36.79 17.19
N LYS A 325 -14.84 -36.47 16.10
CA LYS A 325 -14.33 -35.58 15.05
C LYS A 325 -14.21 -34.14 15.56
N ASN A 326 -15.23 -33.64 16.26
CA ASN A 326 -15.24 -32.31 16.86
C ASN A 326 -14.09 -32.13 17.87
N LYS A 327 -13.94 -33.02 18.87
CA LYS A 327 -12.81 -33.02 19.83
C LYS A 327 -11.44 -32.98 19.14
N ARG A 328 -11.26 -33.69 18.01
CA ARG A 328 -10.02 -33.67 17.22
C ARG A 328 -9.82 -32.35 16.46
N LEU A 329 -10.90 -31.72 15.99
CA LEU A 329 -10.85 -30.38 15.41
C LEU A 329 -10.58 -29.32 16.48
N SER A 330 -11.18 -29.40 17.66
CA SER A 330 -10.92 -28.47 18.78
C SER A 330 -9.46 -28.50 19.22
N ARG A 331 -8.84 -29.68 19.35
CA ARG A 331 -7.39 -29.80 19.61
C ARG A 331 -6.55 -29.16 18.50
N LYS A 332 -6.90 -29.37 17.23
CA LYS A 332 -6.23 -28.68 16.11
C LYS A 332 -6.44 -27.16 16.13
N ASN A 333 -7.61 -26.69 16.55
CA ASN A 333 -7.88 -25.27 16.71
C ASN A 333 -7.11 -24.69 17.91
N GLU A 334 -6.90 -25.45 18.99
CA GLU A 334 -6.01 -25.08 20.10
C GLU A 334 -4.54 -25.03 19.65
N GLU A 335 -4.06 -26.03 18.90
CA GLU A 335 -2.72 -26.06 18.28
C GLU A 335 -2.52 -24.86 17.34
N LEU A 336 -3.49 -24.57 16.47
CA LEU A 336 -3.47 -23.42 15.56
C LEU A 336 -3.60 -22.08 16.30
N ALA A 337 -4.40 -21.99 17.37
CA ALA A 337 -4.48 -20.79 18.21
C ALA A 337 -3.16 -20.54 18.97
N LEU A 338 -2.45 -21.59 19.39
CA LEU A 338 -1.12 -21.50 19.97
C LEU A 338 -0.07 -21.10 18.92
N ALA A 339 -0.17 -21.61 17.68
CA ALA A 339 0.67 -21.17 16.57
C ALA A 339 0.41 -19.69 16.20
N LEU A 340 -0.86 -19.29 16.11
CA LEU A 340 -1.27 -17.90 15.88
C LEU A 340 -0.82 -16.98 17.01
N ARG A 341 -0.93 -17.38 18.30
CA ARG A 341 -0.35 -16.61 19.42
C ARG A 341 1.17 -16.49 19.35
N ARG A 342 1.88 -17.51 18.85
CA ARG A 342 3.33 -17.41 18.61
C ARG A 342 3.67 -16.47 17.45
N LEU A 343 2.86 -16.47 16.39
CA LEU A 343 3.01 -15.56 15.26
C LEU A 343 2.60 -14.12 15.60
N ASP A 344 1.55 -13.93 16.38
CA ASP A 344 1.12 -12.64 16.93
C ASP A 344 2.14 -12.10 17.92
N ASN A 345 2.74 -12.93 18.78
CA ASN A 345 3.86 -12.49 19.63
C ASN A 345 5.11 -12.13 18.80
N LYS A 346 5.41 -12.85 17.72
CA LYS A 346 6.47 -12.45 16.77
C LYS A 346 6.12 -11.16 16.03
N LEU A 347 4.88 -10.99 15.61
CA LEU A 347 4.40 -9.80 14.92
C LEU A 347 4.40 -8.60 15.86
N ARG A 348 4.02 -8.77 17.13
CA ARG A 348 4.16 -7.77 18.20
C ARG A 348 5.62 -7.43 18.43
N PHE A 349 6.52 -8.41 18.51
CA PHE A 349 7.96 -8.16 18.65
C PHE A 349 8.51 -7.35 17.46
N VAL A 350 8.23 -7.79 16.21
CA VAL A 350 8.66 -7.09 14.99
C VAL A 350 7.96 -5.73 14.83
N THR A 351 6.71 -5.57 15.28
CA THR A 351 5.98 -4.28 15.24
C THR A 351 6.47 -3.34 16.34
N GLN A 352 6.84 -3.86 17.51
CA GLN A 352 7.48 -3.12 18.58
C GLN A 352 8.88 -2.68 18.15
N GLU A 353 9.69 -3.57 17.59
CA GLU A 353 10.98 -3.28 16.97
C GLU A 353 10.83 -2.21 15.87
N ASN A 354 9.84 -2.33 14.98
CA ASN A 354 9.53 -1.30 13.98
C ASN A 354 9.03 0.02 14.61
N LEU A 355 8.33 -0.01 15.75
CA LEU A 355 7.88 1.17 16.49
C LEU A 355 9.02 1.85 17.26
N GLU A 356 9.96 1.09 17.80
CA GLU A 356 11.20 1.55 18.45
C GLU A 356 12.21 2.09 17.40
N MET A 357 12.17 1.54 16.19
CA MET A 357 12.85 2.09 15.00
C MET A 357 12.09 3.25 14.34
N ARG A 358 10.83 3.51 14.69
CA ARG A 358 9.98 4.58 14.11
C ARG A 358 10.38 6.01 14.50
N PRO A 359 10.74 6.36 15.76
CA PRO A 359 11.36 7.66 16.07
C PRO A 359 12.77 7.80 15.45
N HIS A 360 13.25 6.74 14.80
CA HIS A 360 14.58 6.61 14.24
C HIS A 360 14.63 6.53 12.71
N ARG A 361 13.46 6.64 12.04
CA ARG A 361 13.31 7.10 10.65
C ARG A 361 12.63 8.47 10.67
N ARG A 362 13.29 9.52 10.16
CA ARG A 362 12.59 10.78 9.85
C ARG A 362 11.58 10.52 8.73
N PRO A 363 10.32 10.98 8.83
CA PRO A 363 9.40 11.03 7.69
C PRO A 363 9.68 12.31 6.90
N SER A 364 10.64 12.27 5.97
CA SER A 364 11.07 13.44 5.20
C SER A 364 10.59 13.40 3.75
N SER A 365 9.44 14.05 3.47
CA SER A 365 9.15 14.71 2.17
C SER A 365 7.74 15.33 2.08
N LEU A 366 6.71 14.72 2.70
CA LEU A 366 5.31 14.92 2.26
C LEU A 366 4.28 15.30 3.34
N ASN A 367 4.65 16.09 4.36
CA ASN A 367 3.67 16.58 5.37
C ASN A 367 3.93 18.01 5.93
N ASP A 368 5.00 18.70 5.53
CA ASP A 368 5.36 20.02 6.11
C ASP A 368 4.81 21.25 5.34
N LEU A 369 4.04 21.05 4.26
CA LEU A 369 3.45 22.16 3.49
C LEU A 369 2.30 22.86 4.24
N ASP A 370 1.45 22.10 4.94
CA ASP A 370 0.14 22.53 5.45
C ASP A 370 0.17 23.22 6.84
N ARG A 371 1.35 23.57 7.35
CA ARG A 371 1.48 24.24 8.67
C ARG A 371 2.44 25.43 8.70
N SER A 372 2.93 25.86 7.55
CA SER A 372 3.90 26.95 7.39
C SER A 372 3.32 28.35 7.64
N HIS A 373 1.99 28.51 7.68
CA HIS A 373 1.29 29.80 7.87
C HIS A 373 0.91 30.14 9.33
N SER A 374 1.78 29.87 10.31
CA SER A 374 1.86 30.69 11.54
C SER A 374 3.13 30.49 12.37
N THR A 375 3.79 31.61 12.68
CA THR A 375 4.67 31.84 13.85
C THR A 375 5.75 30.80 14.20
N SER A 376 6.98 30.98 13.71
CA SER A 376 8.11 31.44 14.57
C SER A 376 9.44 31.50 13.78
N TYR A 377 10.20 32.58 13.99
CA TYR A 377 11.60 32.73 13.56
C TYR A 377 12.51 31.60 14.12
N HIS A 378 13.42 31.04 13.29
CA HIS A 378 14.80 30.56 13.59
C HIS A 378 15.35 29.42 12.67
N GLY A 379 14.64 28.96 11.63
CA GLY A 379 15.04 27.76 10.86
C GLY A 379 16.26 27.87 9.91
N TYR A 380 16.54 29.05 9.34
CA TYR A 380 17.27 29.19 8.06
C TYR A 380 18.72 28.68 7.97
N SER A 381 19.47 28.59 9.08
CA SER A 381 20.94 28.56 8.99
C SER A 381 21.61 27.25 8.54
N GLN A 382 20.88 26.15 8.27
CA GLN A 382 21.49 24.91 7.76
C GLN A 382 21.44 24.86 6.24
N ASP A 383 20.24 24.92 5.66
CA ASP A 383 20.00 24.79 4.22
C ASP A 383 20.72 25.90 3.42
N GLU A 384 20.85 27.11 3.99
CA GLU A 384 21.66 28.19 3.40
C GLU A 384 23.14 27.79 3.26
N ARG A 385 23.74 27.11 4.25
CA ARG A 385 25.15 26.69 4.22
C ARG A 385 25.38 25.51 3.28
N GLU A 386 24.44 24.59 3.19
CA GLU A 386 24.50 23.48 2.21
C GLU A 386 24.34 24.03 0.77
N MET A 387 23.48 25.04 0.57
CA MET A 387 23.33 25.75 -0.71
C MET A 387 24.54 26.64 -1.07
N GLU A 388 25.17 27.30 -0.10
CA GLU A 388 26.43 28.03 -0.31
C GLU A 388 27.57 27.10 -0.72
N PHE A 389 27.70 25.94 -0.06
CA PHE A 389 28.70 24.92 -0.42
C PHE A 389 28.50 24.41 -1.86
N LEU A 390 27.27 24.08 -2.25
CA LEU A 390 26.94 23.65 -3.61
C LEU A 390 27.21 24.75 -4.64
N ARG A 391 26.89 26.01 -4.34
CA ARG A 391 27.21 27.16 -5.22
C ARG A 391 28.72 27.33 -5.40
N LEU A 392 29.51 27.14 -4.34
CA LEU A 392 30.96 27.22 -4.40
C LEU A 392 31.56 26.09 -5.27
N GLN A 393 31.03 24.87 -5.11
CA GLN A 393 31.43 23.71 -5.92
C GLN A 393 31.10 23.87 -7.41
N VAL A 394 29.93 24.45 -7.73
CA VAL A 394 29.55 24.77 -9.13
C VAL A 394 30.49 25.83 -9.72
N LEU A 395 30.83 26.88 -8.96
CA LEU A 395 31.79 27.91 -9.40
C LEU A 395 33.20 27.32 -9.63
N GLU A 396 33.66 26.42 -8.78
CA GLU A 396 34.95 25.74 -8.95
C GLU A 396 34.97 24.85 -10.20
N GLN A 397 33.91 24.06 -10.43
CA GLN A 397 33.74 23.28 -11.66
C GLN A 397 33.69 24.17 -12.91
N GLN A 398 33.01 25.31 -12.84
CA GLN A 398 32.89 26.23 -13.96
C GLN A 398 34.22 26.93 -14.29
N HIS A 399 35.04 27.26 -13.29
CA HIS A 399 36.40 27.77 -13.50
C HIS A 399 37.32 26.73 -14.16
N ILE A 400 37.22 25.46 -13.75
CA ILE A 400 37.96 24.35 -14.38
C ILE A 400 37.54 24.17 -15.85
N ILE A 401 36.24 24.27 -16.16
CA ILE A 401 35.72 24.19 -17.53
C ILE A 401 36.24 25.37 -18.37
N GLU A 402 36.26 26.58 -17.84
CA GLU A 402 36.83 27.75 -18.52
C GLU A 402 38.33 27.58 -18.80
N ASP A 403 39.12 27.12 -17.83
CA ASP A 403 40.57 27.00 -17.99
C ASP A 403 40.96 25.86 -18.93
N LEU A 404 40.20 24.75 -18.93
CA LEU A 404 40.28 23.71 -19.96
C LEU A 404 39.88 24.24 -21.34
N SER A 405 38.88 25.12 -21.44
CA SER A 405 38.45 25.72 -22.71
C SER A 405 39.53 26.67 -23.27
N LYS A 406 40.11 27.54 -22.42
CA LYS A 406 41.24 28.41 -22.79
C LYS A 406 42.47 27.60 -23.20
N ALA A 407 42.73 26.47 -22.55
CA ALA A 407 43.80 25.54 -22.93
C ALA A 407 43.53 24.88 -24.29
N LEU A 408 42.28 24.48 -24.57
CA LEU A 408 41.87 23.92 -25.87
C LEU A 408 41.92 24.96 -26.99
N GLU A 409 41.50 26.20 -26.77
CA GLU A 409 41.69 27.29 -27.73
C GLU A 409 43.18 27.53 -28.02
N THR A 410 44.01 27.64 -26.98
CA THR A 410 45.46 27.84 -27.11
C THR A 410 46.13 26.69 -27.86
N ALA A 411 45.75 25.44 -27.57
CA ALA A 411 46.20 24.27 -28.29
C ALA A 411 45.70 24.29 -29.76
N GLY A 412 44.47 24.74 -30.00
CA GLY A 412 43.92 24.95 -31.34
C GLY A 412 44.70 25.97 -32.16
N TYR A 413 45.03 27.13 -31.58
CA TYR A 413 45.89 28.13 -32.23
C TYR A 413 47.29 27.58 -32.53
N LEU A 414 47.92 26.85 -31.59
CA LEU A 414 49.21 26.21 -31.83
C LEU A 414 49.14 25.09 -32.89
N LEU A 415 48.04 24.35 -32.97
CA LEU A 415 47.81 23.31 -33.97
C LEU A 415 47.58 23.93 -35.36
N VAL A 416 46.80 25.02 -35.46
CA VAL A 416 46.67 25.79 -36.71
C VAL A 416 48.01 26.41 -37.12
N TYR A 417 48.78 26.98 -36.19
CA TYR A 417 50.08 27.60 -36.51
C TYR A 417 51.11 26.56 -36.97
N SER A 418 51.16 25.40 -36.32
CA SER A 418 52.05 24.30 -36.72
C SER A 418 51.59 23.64 -38.03
N VAL A 419 50.28 23.43 -38.25
CA VAL A 419 49.74 22.93 -39.52
C VAL A 419 50.02 23.90 -40.67
N THR A 420 49.82 25.21 -40.49
CA THR A 420 50.14 26.22 -41.52
C THR A 420 51.64 26.33 -41.78
N TYR A 421 52.49 26.25 -40.76
CA TYR A 421 53.95 26.21 -40.92
C TYR A 421 54.40 24.94 -41.67
N VAL A 422 53.87 23.77 -41.32
CA VAL A 422 54.16 22.50 -42.00
C VAL A 422 53.63 22.50 -43.43
N LEU A 423 52.44 23.06 -43.71
CA LEU A 423 51.94 23.25 -45.07
C LEU A 423 52.81 24.20 -45.89
N SER A 424 53.30 25.30 -45.31
CA SER A 424 54.24 26.21 -45.98
C SER A 424 55.59 25.55 -46.29
N TYR A 425 56.09 24.73 -45.35
CA TYR A 425 57.31 23.94 -45.54
C TYR A 425 57.13 22.81 -46.57
N LEU A 426 55.97 22.14 -46.58
CA LEU A 426 55.62 21.19 -47.64
C LEU A 426 55.47 21.89 -48.99
N CYS A 427 54.84 23.06 -49.06
CA CYS A 427 54.67 23.79 -50.32
C CYS A 427 56.02 24.22 -50.90
N THR A 428 56.94 24.74 -50.09
CA THR A 428 58.29 25.08 -50.55
C THR A 428 59.10 23.85 -50.97
N VAL A 429 59.01 22.72 -50.24
CA VAL A 429 59.63 21.45 -50.64
C VAL A 429 58.99 20.85 -51.91
N LEU A 430 57.68 21.00 -52.10
CA LEU A 430 56.96 20.53 -53.28
C LEU A 430 57.28 21.40 -54.50
N VAL A 431 57.39 22.72 -54.34
CA VAL A 431 57.87 23.62 -55.40
C VAL A 431 59.31 23.30 -55.78
N TYR A 432 60.20 23.06 -54.81
CA TYR A 432 61.58 22.63 -55.11
C TYR A 432 61.63 21.27 -55.84
N SER A 433 60.82 20.28 -55.43
CA SER A 433 60.82 18.96 -56.07
C SER A 433 60.18 18.99 -57.47
N VAL A 434 59.06 19.70 -57.66
CA VAL A 434 58.44 19.92 -58.98
C VAL A 434 59.37 20.68 -59.91
N THR A 435 60.09 21.70 -59.42
CA THR A 435 61.12 22.41 -60.21
C THR A 435 62.24 21.45 -60.62
N CYS A 436 62.79 20.65 -59.70
CA CYS A 436 63.82 19.66 -60.02
C CYS A 436 63.35 18.59 -61.03
N VAL A 437 62.09 18.15 -60.96
CA VAL A 437 61.52 17.16 -61.89
C VAL A 437 61.31 17.77 -63.29
N LEU A 438 60.83 19.01 -63.38
CA LEU A 438 60.64 19.73 -64.65
C LEU A 438 61.94 19.97 -65.42
N TYR A 439 63.08 20.13 -64.73
CA TYR A 439 64.38 20.32 -65.38
C TYR A 439 65.05 19.03 -65.88
N LEU A 440 64.55 17.83 -65.56
CA LEU A 440 65.21 16.55 -65.91
C LEU A 440 64.43 15.62 -66.85
N CYS A 441 63.12 15.78 -67.06
CA CYS A 441 62.32 14.82 -67.84
C CYS A 441 61.33 15.46 -68.84
N PRO A 442 61.67 15.52 -70.14
CA PRO A 442 60.74 15.87 -71.21
C PRO A 442 60.04 14.63 -71.78
N LEU A 443 58.74 14.47 -71.54
CA LEU A 443 57.87 13.56 -72.32
C LEU A 443 56.48 14.18 -72.54
N PRO A 444 55.88 14.02 -73.73
CA PRO A 444 54.63 14.69 -74.09
C PRO A 444 53.39 13.89 -73.69
N VAL A 445 52.33 14.59 -73.26
CA VAL A 445 50.96 14.06 -73.15
C VAL A 445 50.00 15.05 -73.79
N GLN A 446 48.98 14.55 -74.48
CA GLN A 446 48.07 15.36 -75.31
C GLN A 446 47.11 16.19 -74.45
N VAL A 447 46.87 17.44 -74.87
CA VAL A 447 45.83 18.30 -74.30
C VAL A 447 44.46 17.80 -74.75
N ILE A 448 43.56 17.60 -73.80
CA ILE A 448 42.12 17.56 -74.05
C ILE A 448 41.56 18.92 -73.63
N GLU A 449 40.99 19.66 -74.57
CA GLU A 449 40.35 20.94 -74.28
C GLU A 449 39.04 20.72 -73.52
N THR A 450 38.88 21.38 -72.38
CA THR A 450 37.58 21.77 -71.85
C THR A 450 37.59 23.26 -71.56
N PHE A 451 36.47 23.93 -71.87
CA PHE A 451 36.45 25.34 -72.23
C PHE A 451 35.38 26.05 -71.40
N TYR A 452 35.79 26.83 -70.39
CA TYR A 452 35.06 27.91 -69.69
C TYR A 452 35.95 28.39 -68.51
N GLY A 453 36.12 29.68 -68.21
CA GLY A 453 35.75 30.89 -68.95
C GLY A 453 35.64 32.12 -68.04
N TYR A 454 36.56 33.09 -68.19
CA TYR A 454 36.67 34.36 -67.42
C TYR A 454 37.00 34.16 -65.92
N ASP A 455 37.68 35.09 -65.23
CA ASP A 455 37.79 36.55 -65.47
C ASP A 455 39.25 37.07 -65.58
N GLU A 456 39.41 38.30 -66.09
CA GLU A 456 40.69 39.04 -66.11
C GLU A 456 40.78 40.07 -64.97
N GLU A 457 42.00 40.40 -64.52
CA GLU A 457 42.60 41.76 -64.61
C GLU A 457 43.81 41.93 -63.65
N ALA A 458 44.79 42.73 -64.08
CA ALA A 458 45.96 43.26 -63.33
C ALA A 458 46.98 42.22 -62.77
N SER A 459 48.28 42.50 -62.65
CA SER A 459 49.13 43.65 -63.02
C SER A 459 50.50 43.11 -63.50
N VAL A 460 50.97 43.43 -64.71
CA VAL A 460 51.77 44.63 -65.07
C VAL A 460 53.19 44.66 -64.46
N ASP A 461 54.18 44.64 -65.37
CA ASP A 461 55.59 45.05 -65.32
C ASP A 461 56.62 44.43 -64.35
N SER A 462 57.68 43.83 -64.93
CA SER A 462 59.01 44.48 -64.99
C SER A 462 60.01 43.71 -65.89
N ASP A 463 60.74 44.43 -66.74
CA ASP A 463 61.78 43.91 -67.67
C ASP A 463 63.21 43.79 -67.05
N GLY A 464 64.11 43.08 -67.77
CA GLY A 464 65.56 43.03 -67.53
C GLY A 464 66.17 41.62 -67.79
N SER A 465 66.67 41.23 -68.97
CA SER A 465 67.81 41.77 -69.75
C SER A 465 69.09 41.96 -68.92
N SER A 466 70.29 41.46 -69.25
CA SER A 466 70.81 40.71 -70.43
C SER A 466 71.98 39.79 -69.96
N LEU A 467 72.78 39.05 -70.75
CA LEU A 467 73.09 39.00 -72.19
C LEU A 467 73.65 37.61 -72.57
N SER A 468 73.72 37.26 -73.87
CA SER A 468 74.39 36.04 -74.38
C SER A 468 75.66 36.36 -75.19
N PHE A 469 76.65 35.46 -75.18
CA PHE A 469 77.65 35.37 -76.25
C PHE A 469 77.97 33.90 -76.57
N HIS A 470 78.05 33.62 -77.87
CA HIS A 470 78.27 32.28 -78.44
C HIS A 470 79.60 32.28 -79.20
N THR A 471 80.38 31.22 -79.05
CA THR A 471 81.64 31.01 -79.77
C THR A 471 81.40 30.48 -81.18
N ASP A 472 82.18 30.94 -82.18
CA ASP A 472 83.00 30.10 -83.09
C ASP A 472 83.73 30.98 -84.16
N ARG A 473 84.76 30.41 -84.81
CA ARG A 473 85.32 30.72 -86.15
C ARG A 473 86.48 31.70 -86.36
N THR A 474 87.66 31.08 -86.22
CA THR A 474 88.76 30.98 -87.23
C THR A 474 89.70 32.18 -87.49
N PRO A 475 90.94 31.91 -87.98
CA PRO A 475 92.09 32.81 -87.78
C PRO A 475 92.58 33.51 -89.06
N ASP A 476 93.51 34.47 -88.91
CA ASP A 476 94.72 34.57 -89.76
C ASP A 476 95.70 35.64 -89.21
N THR A 477 96.79 35.25 -88.53
CA THR A 477 98.10 35.95 -88.50
C THR A 477 99.14 35.06 -87.79
N GLU A 478 100.23 34.69 -88.46
CA GLU A 478 101.46 34.11 -87.89
C GLU A 478 102.59 35.18 -87.93
N PRO A 479 103.75 34.98 -87.26
CA PRO A 479 103.86 34.67 -85.83
C PRO A 479 104.98 35.49 -85.13
N GLU A 480 104.99 35.52 -83.78
CA GLU A 480 106.24 35.69 -83.02
C GLU A 480 106.56 34.40 -82.25
N GLU A 481 107.33 33.50 -82.89
CA GLU A 481 107.63 32.13 -82.42
C GLU A 481 108.33 32.05 -81.03
N VAL A 482 108.80 33.17 -80.50
CA VAL A 482 109.44 33.24 -79.17
C VAL A 482 108.39 33.19 -78.06
N CYS A 483 107.32 33.99 -78.15
CA CYS A 483 106.35 34.14 -77.06
C CYS A 483 105.47 32.88 -76.89
N VAL A 484 105.05 32.26 -78.00
CA VAL A 484 104.24 31.03 -78.00
C VAL A 484 104.97 29.86 -77.29
N ARG A 485 106.31 29.83 -77.36
CA ARG A 485 107.13 28.81 -76.70
C ARG A 485 107.11 28.96 -75.18
N GLU A 486 107.22 30.19 -74.68
CA GLU A 486 107.18 30.49 -73.25
C GLU A 486 105.78 30.26 -72.67
N GLU A 487 104.72 30.62 -73.40
CA GLU A 487 103.34 30.26 -73.05
C GLU A 487 103.14 28.74 -72.96
N ALA A 488 103.62 27.97 -73.96
CA ALA A 488 103.51 26.52 -73.95
C ALA A 488 104.26 25.89 -72.76
N GLU A 489 105.45 26.42 -72.43
CA GLU A 489 106.23 25.99 -71.26
C GLU A 489 105.58 26.36 -69.92
N LEU A 490 104.86 27.48 -69.84
CA LEU A 490 104.08 27.87 -68.67
C LEU A 490 102.84 26.98 -68.50
N ARG A 491 102.08 26.75 -69.58
CA ARG A 491 100.91 25.85 -69.58
C ARG A 491 101.30 24.41 -69.25
N TYR A 492 102.46 23.92 -69.72
CA TYR A 492 102.98 22.60 -69.36
C TYR A 492 103.35 22.49 -67.87
N ARG A 493 103.97 23.54 -67.29
CA ARG A 493 104.25 23.59 -65.83
C ARG A 493 102.96 23.61 -65.01
N GLN A 494 101.96 24.40 -65.41
CA GLN A 494 100.64 24.44 -64.78
C GLN A 494 99.94 23.07 -64.86
N LEU A 495 99.85 22.47 -66.05
CA LEU A 495 99.24 21.15 -66.24
C LEU A 495 99.95 20.05 -65.42
N THR A 496 101.27 20.15 -65.24
CA THR A 496 102.04 19.25 -64.36
C THR A 496 101.69 19.45 -62.88
N GLN A 497 101.49 20.70 -62.44
CA GLN A 497 101.06 21.01 -61.07
C GLN A 497 99.63 20.53 -60.81
N GLU A 498 98.70 20.76 -61.73
CA GLU A 498 97.32 20.26 -61.66
C GLU A 498 97.27 18.74 -61.66
N TYR A 499 98.05 18.06 -62.51
CA TYR A 499 98.13 16.60 -62.51
C TYR A 499 98.64 16.05 -61.16
N GLN A 500 99.66 16.69 -60.57
CA GLN A 500 100.15 16.31 -59.23
C GLN A 500 99.17 16.65 -58.11
N ALA A 501 98.36 17.70 -58.25
CA ALA A 501 97.29 18.04 -57.31
C ALA A 501 96.15 17.02 -57.40
N LEU A 502 95.76 16.62 -58.61
CA LEU A 502 94.75 15.60 -58.88
C LEU A 502 95.20 14.22 -58.37
N GLN A 503 96.47 13.83 -58.58
CA GLN A 503 97.03 12.61 -58.00
C GLN A 503 97.00 12.63 -56.46
N ARG A 504 97.29 13.77 -55.82
CA ARG A 504 97.17 13.93 -54.36
C ARG A 504 95.71 13.89 -53.89
N ALA A 505 94.78 14.48 -54.64
CA ALA A 505 93.35 14.40 -54.35
C ALA A 505 92.82 12.96 -54.46
N TYR A 506 93.23 12.20 -55.48
CA TYR A 506 92.91 10.78 -55.62
C TYR A 506 93.51 9.93 -54.49
N ALA A 507 94.75 10.22 -54.05
CA ALA A 507 95.36 9.54 -52.91
C ALA A 507 94.60 9.80 -51.60
N LEU A 508 94.22 11.07 -51.33
CA LEU A 508 93.42 11.44 -50.16
C LEU A 508 91.99 10.86 -50.22
N LEU A 509 91.38 10.75 -51.40
CA LEU A 509 90.11 10.06 -51.60
C LEU A 509 90.24 8.53 -51.40
N ALA A 510 91.37 7.93 -51.74
CA ALA A 510 91.64 6.52 -51.47
C ALA A 510 91.94 6.25 -49.99
N GLU A 511 92.61 7.16 -49.27
CA GLU A 511 92.78 7.06 -47.82
C GLU A 511 91.45 7.26 -47.07
N THR A 512 90.64 8.25 -47.46
CA THR A 512 89.35 8.51 -46.80
C THR A 512 88.25 7.50 -47.16
N SER A 513 88.31 6.88 -48.35
CA SER A 513 87.46 5.72 -48.69
C SER A 513 88.05 4.36 -48.24
N GLY A 514 89.22 4.35 -47.60
CA GLY A 514 89.88 3.16 -47.05
C GLY A 514 89.14 2.45 -45.90
N GLY A 515 87.95 2.94 -45.51
CA GLY A 515 87.07 2.35 -44.50
C GLY A 515 86.33 1.09 -44.93
N ASN A 516 87.07 0.08 -45.44
CA ASN A 516 86.60 -1.29 -45.71
C ASN A 516 85.20 -1.38 -46.36
N TYR A 517 85.10 -0.88 -47.60
CA TYR A 517 83.85 -0.80 -48.38
C TYR A 517 83.30 -2.18 -48.80
N ASP A 518 82.66 -2.85 -47.84
CA ASP A 518 82.04 -4.15 -48.01
C ASP A 518 80.70 -4.03 -48.73
N ALA A 519 80.75 -4.09 -50.07
CA ALA A 519 79.59 -4.04 -50.94
C ALA A 519 78.54 -5.13 -50.64
N GLU A 520 78.93 -6.27 -50.05
CA GLU A 520 77.98 -7.33 -49.67
C GLU A 520 77.16 -6.93 -48.44
N LYS A 521 77.71 -6.13 -47.52
CA LYS A 521 76.95 -5.49 -46.43
C LYS A 521 76.07 -4.34 -46.92
N GLU A 522 76.52 -3.54 -47.87
CA GLU A 522 75.71 -2.45 -48.43
C GLU A 522 74.52 -2.98 -49.23
N ILE A 523 74.69 -4.06 -49.99
CA ILE A 523 73.58 -4.79 -50.63
C ILE A 523 72.59 -5.30 -49.58
N LYS A 524 73.05 -5.95 -48.50
CA LYS A 524 72.16 -6.50 -47.46
C LYS A 524 71.39 -5.43 -46.69
N THR A 525 72.00 -4.29 -46.39
CA THR A 525 71.28 -3.16 -45.76
C THR A 525 70.30 -2.51 -46.74
N ARG A 526 70.63 -2.41 -48.03
CA ARG A 526 69.70 -1.96 -49.07
C ARG A 526 68.51 -2.92 -49.24
N GLU A 527 68.72 -4.23 -49.19
CA GLU A 527 67.67 -5.25 -49.21
C GLU A 527 66.76 -5.17 -47.98
N GLN A 528 67.34 -4.97 -46.79
CA GLN A 528 66.58 -4.75 -45.54
C GLN A 528 65.69 -3.50 -45.62
N LEU A 529 66.24 -2.37 -46.08
CA LEU A 529 65.50 -1.12 -46.24
C LEU A 529 64.37 -1.26 -47.29
N LEU A 530 64.59 -1.98 -48.39
CA LEU A 530 63.53 -2.28 -49.36
C LEU A 530 62.41 -3.15 -48.76
N ALA A 531 62.75 -4.14 -47.93
CA ALA A 531 61.77 -4.96 -47.22
C ALA A 531 60.98 -4.17 -46.17
N GLU A 532 61.60 -3.20 -45.49
CA GLU A 532 60.94 -2.30 -44.55
C GLU A 532 60.01 -1.31 -45.26
N ILE A 533 60.45 -0.68 -46.36
CA ILE A 533 59.61 0.18 -47.22
C ILE A 533 58.37 -0.58 -47.69
N SER A 534 58.52 -1.83 -48.14
CA SER A 534 57.41 -2.70 -48.56
C SER A 534 56.39 -2.94 -47.42
N ARG A 535 56.86 -3.19 -46.19
CA ARG A 535 56.00 -3.36 -45.00
C ARG A 535 55.27 -2.07 -44.60
N PHE A 536 55.93 -0.92 -44.72
CA PHE A 536 55.27 0.37 -44.47
C PHE A 536 54.23 0.69 -45.55
N GLN A 537 54.49 0.35 -46.82
CA GLN A 537 53.52 0.50 -47.91
C GLN A 537 52.26 -0.35 -47.69
N THR A 538 52.39 -1.62 -47.31
CA THR A 538 51.21 -2.45 -46.97
C THR A 538 50.47 -1.90 -45.76
N ARG A 539 51.19 -1.44 -44.72
CA ARG A 539 50.56 -0.88 -43.52
C ARG A 539 49.81 0.44 -43.81
N VAL A 540 50.30 1.27 -44.72
CA VAL A 540 49.58 2.46 -45.20
C VAL A 540 48.32 2.05 -45.97
N ALA A 541 48.40 1.08 -46.88
CA ALA A 541 47.24 0.58 -47.62
C ALA A 541 46.15 -0.01 -46.71
N ASP A 542 46.53 -0.76 -45.66
CA ASP A 542 45.60 -1.27 -44.65
C ASP A 542 44.87 -0.13 -43.91
N LEU A 543 45.62 0.90 -43.50
CA LEU A 543 45.08 2.06 -42.77
C LEU A 543 44.18 2.92 -43.67
N GLU A 544 44.55 3.13 -44.93
CA GLU A 544 43.68 3.79 -45.91
C GLU A 544 42.39 3.00 -46.16
N SER A 545 42.46 1.67 -46.20
CA SER A 545 41.29 0.80 -46.37
C SER A 545 40.35 0.90 -45.17
N ALA A 546 40.89 0.88 -43.95
CA ALA A 546 40.12 1.08 -42.72
C ALA A 546 39.47 2.49 -42.66
N LEU A 547 40.21 3.53 -43.05
CA LEU A 547 39.70 4.90 -43.07
C LEU A 547 38.56 5.08 -44.09
N LYS A 548 38.68 4.45 -45.27
CA LYS A 548 37.62 4.42 -46.30
C LYS A 548 36.36 3.68 -45.81
N GLN A 549 36.48 2.69 -44.92
CA GLN A 549 35.35 2.01 -44.30
C GLN A 549 34.68 2.85 -43.19
N GLN A 550 35.47 3.59 -42.40
CA GLN A 550 34.93 4.51 -41.37
C GLN A 550 34.07 5.64 -41.95
N GLY A 551 34.30 6.06 -43.20
CA GLY A 551 33.50 7.08 -43.87
C GLY A 551 32.12 6.61 -44.38
N LEU A 552 31.71 5.36 -44.10
CA LEU A 552 30.52 4.72 -44.69
C LEU A 552 29.58 4.10 -43.63
N ASP A 553 29.60 4.56 -42.38
CA ASP A 553 28.66 4.10 -41.35
C ASP A 553 27.27 4.73 -41.52
N VAL A 554 26.53 4.22 -42.51
CA VAL A 554 25.15 4.61 -42.81
C VAL A 554 24.22 4.34 -41.61
N LYS A 555 24.51 3.30 -40.80
CA LYS A 555 23.67 2.92 -39.66
C LYS A 555 23.65 3.99 -38.59
N TRP A 556 24.81 4.57 -38.26
CA TRP A 556 24.86 5.68 -37.31
C TRP A 556 24.00 6.87 -37.75
N VAL A 557 23.92 7.13 -39.06
CA VAL A 557 23.06 8.20 -39.61
C VAL A 557 21.58 7.83 -39.50
N GLU A 558 21.21 6.58 -39.81
CA GLU A 558 19.85 6.04 -39.68
C GLU A 558 19.38 6.03 -38.22
N GLU A 559 20.19 5.50 -37.31
CA GLU A 559 19.96 5.47 -35.86
C GLU A 559 19.78 6.89 -35.28
N LYS A 560 20.66 7.83 -35.67
CA LYS A 560 20.54 9.24 -35.28
C LYS A 560 19.24 9.87 -35.80
N GLN A 561 18.81 9.53 -37.01
CA GLN A 561 17.57 10.05 -37.59
C GLN A 561 16.32 9.47 -36.90
N LEU A 562 16.33 8.18 -36.55
CA LEU A 562 15.30 7.53 -35.74
C LEU A 562 15.23 8.12 -34.32
N LEU A 563 16.37 8.41 -33.70
CA LEU A 563 16.43 9.10 -32.41
C LEU A 563 15.81 10.51 -32.47
N TYR A 564 16.02 11.27 -33.54
CA TYR A 564 15.35 12.57 -33.72
C TYR A 564 13.83 12.42 -33.86
N GLN A 565 13.34 11.45 -34.65
CA GLN A 565 11.90 11.18 -34.78
C GLN A 565 11.29 10.79 -33.43
N ARG A 566 11.94 9.87 -32.71
CA ARG A 566 11.48 9.43 -31.38
C ARG A 566 11.50 10.55 -30.34
N ASN A 567 12.46 11.48 -30.43
CA ASN A 567 12.50 12.66 -29.56
C ASN A 567 11.35 13.64 -29.87
N GLN A 568 10.99 13.82 -31.16
CA GLN A 568 9.81 14.60 -31.56
C GLN A 568 8.51 14.00 -31.00
N GLU A 569 8.30 12.68 -31.12
CA GLU A 569 7.14 11.98 -30.52
C GLU A 569 7.07 12.18 -28.99
N LEU A 570 8.21 12.17 -28.30
CA LEU A 570 8.28 12.39 -26.86
C LEU A 570 7.95 13.83 -26.48
N VAL A 571 8.43 14.82 -27.24
CA VAL A 571 8.09 16.25 -27.05
C VAL A 571 6.59 16.51 -27.30
N GLU A 572 6.02 15.92 -28.35
CA GLU A 572 4.57 16.01 -28.59
C GLU A 572 3.75 15.35 -27.47
N LYS A 573 4.20 14.20 -26.95
CA LYS A 573 3.55 13.54 -25.81
C LYS A 573 3.68 14.33 -24.52
N VAL A 574 4.84 14.93 -24.23
CA VAL A 574 5.00 15.83 -23.07
C VAL A 574 4.03 16.99 -23.16
N ARG A 575 3.95 17.65 -24.33
CA ARG A 575 2.98 18.73 -24.57
C ARG A 575 1.52 18.28 -24.45
N GLN A 576 1.18 17.03 -24.77
CA GLN A 576 -0.15 16.49 -24.47
C GLN A 576 -0.37 16.36 -22.96
N MET A 577 0.60 15.78 -22.23
CA MET A 577 0.51 15.62 -20.77
C MET A 577 0.41 16.98 -20.05
N GLU A 578 1.15 18.00 -20.48
CA GLU A 578 1.04 19.38 -19.98
C GLU A 578 -0.38 19.95 -20.18
N GLY A 579 -1.02 19.67 -21.32
CA GLY A 579 -2.40 20.08 -21.59
C GLY A 579 -3.44 19.32 -20.77
N GLU A 580 -3.21 18.04 -20.49
CA GLU A 580 -4.05 17.24 -19.59
C GLU A 580 -3.87 17.65 -18.12
N GLU A 581 -2.63 17.95 -17.70
CA GLU A 581 -2.33 18.52 -16.38
C GLU A 581 -3.03 19.88 -16.20
N LEU A 582 -2.90 20.80 -17.16
CA LEU A 582 -3.56 22.11 -17.09
C LEU A 582 -5.09 21.96 -16.98
N ARG A 583 -5.68 20.97 -17.66
CA ARG A 583 -7.12 20.69 -17.50
C ARG A 583 -7.43 20.20 -16.09
N LEU A 584 -6.66 19.25 -15.56
CA LEU A 584 -6.85 18.72 -14.20
C LEU A 584 -6.61 19.79 -13.11
N GLN A 585 -5.68 20.73 -13.32
CA GLN A 585 -5.49 21.88 -12.43
C GLN A 585 -6.74 22.78 -12.39
N ASN A 586 -7.38 23.03 -13.54
CA ASN A 586 -8.67 23.74 -13.60
C ASN A 586 -9.79 22.92 -12.95
N ASP A 587 -9.91 21.62 -13.26
CA ASP A 587 -10.91 20.71 -12.67
C ASP A 587 -10.80 20.69 -11.13
N ILE A 588 -9.57 20.77 -10.58
CA ILE A 588 -9.30 20.88 -9.13
C ILE A 588 -9.68 22.26 -8.57
N GLN A 589 -9.45 23.34 -9.31
CA GLN A 589 -9.82 24.69 -8.85
C GLN A 589 -11.34 24.88 -8.84
N ASP A 590 -12.06 24.40 -9.86
CA ASP A 590 -13.54 24.41 -9.88
C ASP A 590 -14.14 23.68 -8.67
N VAL A 591 -13.49 22.60 -8.19
CA VAL A 591 -13.88 21.87 -6.98
C VAL A 591 -13.53 22.63 -5.69
N ARG A 592 -12.44 23.40 -5.67
CA ARG A 592 -12.10 24.28 -4.54
C ARG A 592 -13.11 25.42 -4.40
N ASP A 593 -13.40 26.13 -5.48
CA ASP A 593 -14.38 27.22 -5.54
C ASP A 593 -15.78 26.72 -5.10
N GLN A 594 -16.15 25.49 -5.47
CA GLN A 594 -17.37 24.83 -4.98
C GLN A 594 -17.34 24.52 -3.48
N ASN A 595 -16.22 24.05 -2.94
CA ASN A 595 -16.06 23.80 -1.51
C ASN A 595 -16.10 25.09 -0.69
N GLU A 596 -15.43 26.16 -1.13
CA GLU A 596 -15.51 27.49 -0.51
C GLU A 596 -16.96 27.99 -0.48
N LEU A 597 -17.70 27.85 -1.59
CA LEU A 597 -19.12 28.21 -1.65
C LEU A 597 -19.99 27.39 -0.67
N LEU A 598 -19.68 26.11 -0.47
CA LEU A 598 -20.35 25.25 0.52
C LEU A 598 -19.99 25.66 1.95
N GLU A 599 -18.75 26.02 2.25
CA GLU A 599 -18.34 26.56 3.56
C GLU A 599 -19.05 27.88 3.86
N PHE A 600 -19.09 28.82 2.91
CA PHE A 600 -19.88 30.05 3.05
C PHE A 600 -21.36 29.76 3.31
N ARG A 601 -21.94 28.74 2.64
CA ARG A 601 -23.34 28.35 2.86
C ARG A 601 -23.57 27.70 4.23
N ILE A 602 -22.62 26.90 4.73
CA ILE A 602 -22.67 26.33 6.09
C ILE A 602 -22.61 27.45 7.13
N LEU A 603 -21.67 28.39 6.99
CA LEU A 603 -21.54 29.55 7.88
C LEU A 603 -22.78 30.45 7.85
N GLU A 604 -23.42 30.64 6.69
CA GLU A 604 -24.68 31.38 6.55
C GLU A 604 -25.86 30.65 7.22
N LEU A 605 -25.85 29.32 7.28
CA LEU A 605 -26.84 28.52 7.99
C LEU A 605 -26.61 28.54 9.51
N GLU A 606 -25.36 28.38 9.98
CA GLU A 606 -25.04 28.52 11.40
C GLU A 606 -25.37 29.92 11.94
N GLU A 607 -25.10 30.97 11.17
CA GLU A 607 -25.39 32.35 11.58
C GLU A 607 -26.90 32.63 11.57
N ARG A 608 -27.70 31.95 10.71
CA ARG A 608 -29.16 31.95 10.82
C ARG A 608 -29.63 31.22 12.08
N GLU A 609 -29.02 30.10 12.45
CA GLU A 609 -29.35 29.39 13.69
C GLU A 609 -29.03 30.26 14.92
N ARG A 610 -27.82 30.84 15.00
CA ARG A 610 -27.41 31.76 16.07
C ARG A 610 -28.27 33.03 16.17
N ARG A 611 -28.82 33.52 15.05
CA ARG A 611 -29.71 34.69 15.02
C ARG A 611 -31.20 34.36 15.19
N SER A 612 -31.57 33.08 15.27
CA SER A 612 -32.96 32.70 15.50
C SER A 612 -33.42 33.16 16.89
N PRO A 613 -34.48 33.99 17.01
CA PRO A 613 -35.03 34.34 18.31
C PRO A 613 -35.69 33.10 18.92
N GLY A 614 -35.28 32.72 20.15
CA GLY A 614 -35.82 31.55 20.85
C GLY A 614 -37.35 31.55 20.85
N MET A 615 -37.94 30.52 20.23
CA MET A 615 -39.35 30.48 19.80
C MET A 615 -40.33 30.32 20.98
N ASN A 616 -40.52 31.40 21.73
CA ASN A 616 -41.61 31.56 22.68
C ASN A 616 -42.95 31.62 21.92
N PHE A 617 -43.59 30.47 21.71
CA PHE A 617 -44.91 30.41 21.08
C PHE A 617 -45.99 31.07 21.96
N PRO A 618 -46.69 32.11 21.46
CA PRO A 618 -47.99 32.47 21.99
C PRO A 618 -48.96 31.30 21.73
N GLN A 619 -49.84 31.02 22.68
CA GLN A 619 -50.76 29.88 22.62
C GLN A 619 -51.89 30.15 21.62
N LEU A 620 -51.64 29.86 20.33
CA LEU A 620 -52.58 30.06 19.23
C LEU A 620 -53.70 29.01 19.21
N HIS A 621 -54.91 29.47 18.87
CA HIS A 621 -56.13 28.67 18.82
C HIS A 621 -56.29 28.05 17.43
N PHE A 622 -56.45 26.72 17.37
CA PHE A 622 -56.71 26.02 16.11
C PHE A 622 -58.19 26.16 15.69
N PRO A 623 -58.50 26.43 14.42
CA PRO A 623 -59.81 26.16 13.82
C PRO A 623 -59.90 24.68 13.38
N GLU A 624 -61.10 24.10 13.38
CA GLU A 624 -61.31 22.73 12.90
C GLU A 624 -61.22 22.64 11.36
N GLY A 625 -60.50 21.64 10.84
CA GLY A 625 -60.49 21.28 9.42
C GLY A 625 -59.12 21.00 8.81
N LEU A 626 -58.02 21.50 9.38
CA LEU A 626 -56.65 21.28 8.89
C LEU A 626 -55.80 20.50 9.89
N SER A 627 -54.88 19.68 9.36
CA SER A 627 -53.86 19.03 10.19
C SER A 627 -52.89 20.09 10.76
N PRO A 628 -52.51 20.02 12.05
CA PRO A 628 -51.44 20.86 12.61
C PRO A 628 -50.12 20.76 11.86
N LEU A 629 -49.89 19.67 11.12
CA LEU A 629 -48.72 19.46 10.28
C LEU A 629 -48.78 20.30 8.99
N GLN A 630 -49.94 20.42 8.35
CA GLN A 630 -50.10 21.20 7.10
C GLN A 630 -49.83 22.69 7.34
N ILE A 631 -50.39 23.24 8.42
CA ILE A 631 -50.20 24.65 8.80
C ILE A 631 -48.72 24.97 9.05
N TYR A 632 -47.93 24.00 9.55
CA TYR A 632 -46.49 24.13 9.75
C TYR A 632 -45.70 24.06 8.43
N CYS A 633 -46.03 23.09 7.56
CA CYS A 633 -45.35 22.95 6.26
C CYS A 633 -45.60 24.14 5.32
N GLU A 634 -46.81 24.72 5.33
CA GLU A 634 -47.12 25.94 4.58
C GLU A 634 -46.40 27.18 5.13
N ALA A 635 -46.10 27.22 6.44
CA ALA A 635 -45.41 28.35 7.07
C ALA A 635 -43.89 28.37 6.81
N GLU A 636 -43.24 27.21 6.65
CA GLU A 636 -41.79 27.10 6.40
C GLU A 636 -41.45 26.84 4.91
N GLY A 637 -42.43 26.59 4.04
CA GLY A 637 -42.24 26.51 2.59
C GLY A 637 -41.51 25.25 2.09
N VAL A 638 -41.43 24.20 2.91
CA VAL A 638 -40.70 22.95 2.59
C VAL A 638 -41.64 21.90 2.00
N THR A 639 -41.53 21.65 0.69
CA THR A 639 -42.41 20.71 -0.03
C THR A 639 -41.76 19.36 -0.38
N THR A 640 -40.50 19.12 -0.01
CA THR A 640 -39.72 17.95 -0.47
C THR A 640 -38.80 17.34 0.60
N LEU A 641 -39.35 16.47 1.44
CA LEU A 641 -38.62 15.47 2.24
C LEU A 641 -39.43 14.17 2.27
N SER A 642 -38.79 13.01 2.37
CA SER A 642 -39.46 11.71 2.42
C SER A 642 -40.30 11.56 3.69
N ASN A 643 -41.43 10.84 3.58
CA ASN A 643 -42.31 10.54 4.72
C ASN A 643 -41.56 9.87 5.89
N GLU A 644 -40.53 9.08 5.59
CA GLU A 644 -39.71 8.37 6.59
C GLU A 644 -38.82 9.35 7.39
N GLU A 645 -38.21 10.33 6.71
CA GLU A 645 -37.39 11.38 7.31
C GLU A 645 -38.24 12.30 8.21
N GLN A 646 -39.44 12.67 7.72
CA GLN A 646 -40.42 13.45 8.49
C GLN A 646 -40.80 12.73 9.79
N VAL A 647 -41.06 11.41 9.75
CA VAL A 647 -41.37 10.61 10.94
C VAL A 647 -40.22 10.59 11.94
N VAL A 648 -38.96 10.45 11.49
CA VAL A 648 -37.77 10.47 12.37
C VAL A 648 -37.62 11.82 13.07
N VAL A 649 -37.75 12.94 12.34
CA VAL A 649 -37.66 14.30 12.92
C VAL A 649 -38.79 14.55 13.92
N ILE A 650 -40.03 14.12 13.61
CA ILE A 650 -41.17 14.23 14.54
C ILE A 650 -40.92 13.39 15.81
N HIS A 651 -40.37 12.18 15.70
CA HIS A 651 -40.06 11.34 16.85
C HIS A 651 -38.99 12.00 17.74
N ALA A 652 -37.88 12.47 17.15
CA ALA A 652 -36.81 13.14 17.87
C ALA A 652 -37.32 14.40 18.60
N ARG A 653 -38.08 15.26 17.91
CA ARG A 653 -38.65 16.49 18.49
C ARG A 653 -39.65 16.19 19.62
N THR A 654 -40.43 15.12 19.50
CA THR A 654 -41.35 14.66 20.55
C THR A 654 -40.61 14.15 21.79
N VAL A 655 -39.53 13.36 21.61
CA VAL A 655 -38.68 12.88 22.71
C VAL A 655 -38.00 14.05 23.45
N LEU A 656 -37.46 15.03 22.71
CA LEU A 656 -36.87 16.23 23.32
C LEU A 656 -37.91 17.05 24.10
N THR A 657 -39.10 17.28 23.52
CA THR A 657 -40.21 17.99 24.20
C THR A 657 -40.64 17.29 25.49
N LEU A 658 -40.68 15.95 25.50
CA LEU A 658 -40.97 15.17 26.71
C LEU A 658 -39.85 15.27 27.75
N ALA A 659 -38.59 15.26 27.33
CA ALA A 659 -37.44 15.39 28.23
C ALA A 659 -37.39 16.75 28.94
N GLU A 660 -37.70 17.86 28.23
CA GLU A 660 -37.83 19.18 28.86
C GLU A 660 -38.99 19.24 29.85
N LYS A 661 -40.17 18.72 29.46
CA LYS A 661 -41.36 18.71 30.31
C LYS A 661 -41.15 17.94 31.62
N VAL A 662 -40.37 16.86 31.57
CA VAL A 662 -39.95 16.07 32.74
C VAL A 662 -38.86 16.77 33.57
N ARG A 663 -37.99 17.57 32.94
CA ARG A 663 -36.99 18.41 33.63
C ARG A 663 -37.64 19.56 34.42
N SER A 664 -38.78 20.08 33.97
CA SER A 664 -39.50 21.18 34.63
C SER A 664 -40.31 20.78 35.88
N THR A 665 -40.66 19.50 36.06
CA THR A 665 -41.49 19.04 37.19
C THR A 665 -40.69 18.80 38.47
N SER A 666 -40.29 19.88 39.15
CA SER A 666 -39.56 19.84 40.42
C SER A 666 -40.44 19.39 41.60
N GLY A 667 -40.52 18.08 41.89
CA GLY A 667 -41.28 17.62 43.07
C GLY A 667 -41.19 16.16 43.53
N HIS A 668 -40.76 15.19 42.72
CA HIS A 668 -40.85 13.76 43.09
C HIS A 668 -39.51 12.99 42.94
N GLU A 669 -39.01 12.44 44.05
CA GLU A 669 -37.77 11.64 44.08
C GLU A 669 -37.84 10.34 43.27
N HIS A 670 -39.03 9.77 43.11
CA HIS A 670 -39.26 8.60 42.28
C HIS A 670 -39.02 8.94 40.79
N MET A 671 -39.46 10.13 40.37
CA MET A 671 -39.22 10.66 39.03
C MET A 671 -37.75 11.05 38.84
N ARG A 672 -37.08 11.59 39.88
CA ARG A 672 -35.62 11.82 39.86
C ARG A 672 -34.82 10.51 39.68
N ARG A 673 -35.24 9.40 40.31
CA ARG A 673 -34.61 8.08 40.10
C ARG A 673 -34.82 7.54 38.68
N LEU A 674 -36.01 7.71 38.11
CA LEU A 674 -36.27 7.38 36.71
C LEU A 674 -35.45 8.26 35.74
N LEU A 675 -35.31 9.56 36.03
CA LEU A 675 -34.41 10.48 35.33
C LEU A 675 -32.97 9.99 35.35
N CYS A 676 -32.42 9.64 36.53
CA CYS A 676 -31.07 9.06 36.63
C CYS A 676 -30.96 7.79 35.78
N ALA A 677 -31.85 6.81 35.95
CA ALA A 677 -31.82 5.57 35.17
C ALA A 677 -31.89 5.81 33.64
N SER A 678 -32.68 6.79 33.19
CA SER A 678 -32.74 7.19 31.78
C SER A 678 -31.48 7.93 31.31
N SER A 679 -30.87 8.74 32.18
CA SER A 679 -29.61 9.45 31.91
C SER A 679 -28.43 8.48 31.84
N ASP A 680 -28.41 7.45 32.70
CA ASP A 680 -27.42 6.38 32.68
C ASP A 680 -27.58 5.51 31.42
N LEU A 681 -28.82 5.29 30.96
CA LEU A 681 -29.10 4.59 29.70
C LEU A 681 -28.68 5.42 28.48
N PHE A 682 -29.01 6.71 28.45
CA PHE A 682 -28.54 7.64 27.42
C PHE A 682 -27.01 7.79 27.42
N SER A 683 -26.37 7.80 28.60
CA SER A 683 -24.90 7.85 28.70
C SER A 683 -24.25 6.57 28.17
N LYS A 684 -24.89 5.41 28.32
CA LYS A 684 -24.44 4.14 27.72
C LYS A 684 -24.67 4.12 26.21
N GLN A 685 -25.84 4.56 25.74
CA GLN A 685 -26.12 4.70 24.31
C GLN A 685 -25.18 5.71 23.62
N LYS A 686 -24.83 6.81 24.30
CA LYS A 686 -23.77 7.71 23.84
C LYS A 686 -22.41 7.01 23.82
N GLY A 687 -22.05 6.29 24.89
CA GLY A 687 -20.81 5.51 24.94
C GLY A 687 -20.68 4.54 23.75
N TYR A 688 -21.73 3.77 23.44
CA TYR A 688 -21.72 2.89 22.27
C TYR A 688 -21.66 3.63 20.92
N LEU A 689 -22.20 4.84 20.83
CA LEU A 689 -22.06 5.69 19.63
C LEU A 689 -20.65 6.27 19.51
N ASP A 690 -20.06 6.74 20.61
CA ASP A 690 -18.68 7.23 20.67
C ASP A 690 -17.69 6.08 20.33
N GLU A 691 -17.90 4.88 20.88
CA GLU A 691 -17.12 3.65 20.59
C GLU A 691 -17.24 3.20 19.11
N GLU A 692 -18.45 3.24 18.53
CA GLU A 692 -18.68 2.90 17.12
C GLU A 692 -18.08 3.95 16.17
N LEU A 693 -18.06 5.24 16.57
CA LEU A 693 -17.39 6.31 15.81
C LEU A 693 -15.87 6.14 15.85
N ASP A 694 -15.27 5.86 17.01
CA ASP A 694 -13.84 5.55 17.11
C ASP A 694 -13.48 4.27 16.35
N TYR A 695 -14.35 3.25 16.33
CA TYR A 695 -14.14 2.05 15.54
C TYR A 695 -14.15 2.32 14.03
N ARG A 696 -15.11 3.13 13.55
CA ARG A 696 -15.16 3.55 12.13
C ARG A 696 -13.97 4.41 11.74
N LYS A 697 -13.53 5.30 12.64
CA LYS A 697 -12.31 6.09 12.45
C LYS A 697 -11.08 5.20 12.35
N GLN A 698 -10.87 4.27 13.29
CA GLN A 698 -9.76 3.31 13.23
C GLN A 698 -9.80 2.45 11.95
N SER A 699 -10.99 2.01 11.52
CA SER A 699 -11.15 1.28 10.25
C SER A 699 -10.83 2.14 9.03
N MET A 700 -11.11 3.44 9.07
CA MET A 700 -10.80 4.41 8.01
C MET A 700 -9.30 4.74 7.97
N ASP A 701 -8.67 4.97 9.13
CA ASP A 701 -7.23 5.19 9.28
C ASP A 701 -6.44 3.96 8.80
N GLN A 702 -6.92 2.76 9.11
CA GLN A 702 -6.32 1.50 8.68
C GLN A 702 -6.49 1.25 7.17
N ALA A 703 -7.59 1.68 6.56
CA ALA A 703 -7.79 1.65 5.12
C ALA A 703 -6.86 2.64 4.38
N HIS A 704 -6.77 3.90 4.84
CA HIS A 704 -5.84 4.89 4.29
C HIS A 704 -4.39 4.44 4.42
N LYS A 705 -3.99 3.89 5.58
CA LYS A 705 -2.65 3.30 5.75
C LYS A 705 -2.39 2.19 4.74
N ARG A 706 -3.39 1.37 4.39
CA ARG A 706 -3.23 0.31 3.40
C ARG A 706 -3.16 0.83 1.96
N ILE A 707 -3.85 1.93 1.65
CA ILE A 707 -3.71 2.64 0.37
C ILE A 707 -2.28 3.17 0.22
N VAL A 708 -1.77 3.91 1.22
CA VAL A 708 -0.40 4.46 1.20
C VAL A 708 0.67 3.35 1.14
N GLU A 709 0.45 2.19 1.77
CA GLU A 709 1.31 1.01 1.59
C GLU A 709 1.31 0.46 0.15
N LEU A 710 0.15 0.45 -0.52
CA LEU A 710 0.03 0.00 -1.91
C LEU A 710 0.65 1.00 -2.89
N GLU A 711 0.47 2.30 -2.64
CA GLU A 711 1.09 3.39 -3.40
C GLU A 711 2.61 3.36 -3.28
N ALA A 712 3.14 3.16 -2.07
CA ALA A 712 4.58 3.01 -1.84
C ALA A 712 5.17 1.79 -2.57
N MET A 713 4.51 0.62 -2.50
CA MET A 713 4.96 -0.58 -3.21
C MET A 713 4.85 -0.43 -4.74
N LEU A 714 3.88 0.34 -5.26
CA LEU A 714 3.82 0.69 -6.69
C LEU A 714 4.96 1.63 -7.09
N PHE A 715 5.32 2.59 -6.24
CA PHE A 715 6.46 3.48 -6.46
C PHE A 715 7.79 2.70 -6.45
N GLU A 716 8.01 1.82 -5.47
CA GLU A 716 9.19 0.94 -5.41
C GLU A 716 9.27 0.00 -6.62
N ALA A 717 8.13 -0.53 -7.10
CA ALA A 717 8.09 -1.38 -8.30
C ALA A 717 8.40 -0.62 -9.60
N LEU A 718 7.88 0.61 -9.76
CA LEU A 718 8.21 1.47 -10.90
C LEU A 718 9.69 1.90 -10.87
N GLN A 719 10.21 2.20 -9.68
CA GLN A 719 11.62 2.56 -9.50
C GLN A 719 12.55 1.37 -9.82
N GLN A 720 12.14 0.13 -9.51
CA GLN A 720 12.85 -1.08 -9.96
C GLN A 720 12.72 -1.33 -11.48
N GLU A 721 11.65 -0.88 -12.14
CA GLU A 721 11.55 -0.90 -13.62
C GLU A 721 12.53 0.11 -14.26
N GLU A 722 12.77 1.25 -13.64
CA GLU A 722 13.79 2.21 -14.08
C GLU A 722 15.23 1.76 -13.75
N GLU A 723 15.47 1.21 -12.55
CA GLU A 723 16.78 0.66 -12.18
C GLU A 723 17.17 -0.55 -13.05
N SER A 724 16.22 -1.43 -13.38
CA SER A 724 16.50 -2.57 -14.29
C SER A 724 16.72 -2.15 -15.75
N ARG A 725 16.13 -1.03 -16.20
CA ARG A 725 16.52 -0.38 -17.47
C ARG A 725 17.95 0.19 -17.37
N MET A 726 18.29 0.86 -16.27
CA MET A 726 19.61 1.46 -16.04
C MET A 726 20.74 0.43 -15.88
N GLU A 727 20.48 -0.76 -15.35
CA GLU A 727 21.47 -1.85 -15.32
C GLU A 727 21.55 -2.63 -16.65
N GLY A 728 20.44 -2.75 -17.39
CA GLY A 728 20.45 -3.30 -18.76
C GLY A 728 21.25 -2.45 -19.75
N LEU A 729 21.30 -1.14 -19.53
CA LEU A 729 21.95 -0.11 -20.36
C LEU A 729 23.50 -0.23 -20.53
N LYS A 730 24.12 -1.34 -20.11
CA LYS A 730 25.57 -1.58 -20.24
C LYS A 730 25.99 -2.74 -21.15
N MET A 731 25.06 -3.57 -21.63
CA MET A 731 25.33 -4.48 -22.78
C MET A 731 24.07 -4.73 -23.62
N GLU A 732 24.23 -4.62 -24.95
CA GLU A 732 23.25 -4.99 -25.98
C GLU A 732 21.88 -4.27 -25.99
N GLU A 733 21.86 -2.95 -25.79
CA GLU A 733 20.69 -2.11 -26.10
C GLU A 733 20.48 -1.94 -27.63
N GLY A 734 20.25 -3.05 -28.33
CA GLY A 734 20.08 -3.08 -29.80
C GLY A 734 19.27 -4.26 -30.35
N ARG A 735 18.71 -5.14 -29.51
CA ARG A 735 17.90 -6.30 -29.96
C ARG A 735 16.67 -6.66 -29.14
N LEU A 736 16.46 -6.08 -27.94
CA LEU A 736 15.41 -6.54 -27.01
C LEU A 736 14.10 -5.74 -27.04
N SER A 737 14.06 -4.60 -27.74
CA SER A 737 12.83 -3.82 -27.96
C SER A 737 11.88 -4.46 -28.99
N GLU A 738 12.39 -5.37 -29.84
CA GLU A 738 11.61 -6.11 -30.85
C GLU A 738 11.21 -7.54 -30.42
N THR A 739 11.74 -8.07 -29.31
CA THR A 739 11.57 -9.50 -28.93
C THR A 739 10.26 -9.87 -28.23
N LEU A 740 9.27 -8.98 -28.22
CA LEU A 740 7.89 -9.32 -27.86
C LEU A 740 6.96 -8.83 -28.96
N THR A 741 6.35 -9.79 -29.67
CA THR A 741 5.33 -9.54 -30.68
C THR A 741 4.10 -8.87 -30.07
N GLU A 742 3.28 -8.21 -30.89
CA GLU A 742 2.08 -7.55 -30.37
C GLU A 742 1.07 -8.56 -29.78
N GLU A 743 1.08 -9.81 -30.25
CA GLU A 743 0.29 -10.90 -29.64
C GLU A 743 0.77 -11.22 -28.22
N GLU A 744 2.08 -11.35 -27.98
CA GLU A 744 2.65 -11.60 -26.64
C GLU A 744 2.46 -10.40 -25.70
N ARG A 745 2.60 -9.17 -26.22
CA ARG A 745 2.30 -7.93 -25.48
C ARG A 745 0.84 -7.88 -25.05
N GLU A 746 -0.07 -8.35 -25.91
CA GLU A 746 -1.50 -8.35 -25.61
C GLU A 746 -1.95 -9.56 -24.77
N GLU A 747 -1.27 -10.71 -24.86
CA GLU A 747 -1.40 -11.79 -23.88
C GLU A 747 -0.94 -11.35 -22.49
N LEU A 748 0.20 -10.65 -22.36
CA LEU A 748 0.65 -10.08 -21.10
C LEU A 748 -0.37 -9.08 -20.53
N ARG A 749 -0.97 -8.23 -21.40
CA ARG A 749 -2.07 -7.32 -21.05
C ARG A 749 -3.29 -8.08 -20.51
N ARG A 750 -3.74 -9.12 -21.23
CA ARG A 750 -4.86 -10.00 -20.84
C ARG A 750 -4.57 -10.76 -19.54
N ALA A 751 -3.33 -11.21 -19.32
CA ALA A 751 -2.89 -11.91 -18.12
C ALA A 751 -2.83 -10.98 -16.90
N MET A 752 -2.28 -9.76 -17.05
CA MET A 752 -2.32 -8.73 -16.01
C MET A 752 -3.77 -8.37 -15.65
N ASP A 753 -4.66 -8.21 -16.62
CA ASP A 753 -6.08 -7.92 -16.33
C ASP A 753 -6.82 -9.11 -15.71
N GLN A 754 -6.44 -10.35 -16.04
CA GLN A 754 -6.93 -11.53 -15.31
C GLN A 754 -6.44 -11.52 -13.86
N TRP A 755 -5.16 -11.23 -13.61
CA TRP A 755 -4.59 -11.12 -12.26
C TRP A 755 -5.28 -10.01 -11.45
N LYS A 756 -5.45 -8.81 -12.01
CA LYS A 756 -6.22 -7.71 -11.39
C LYS A 756 -7.65 -8.14 -11.05
N ARG A 757 -8.33 -8.87 -11.94
CA ARG A 757 -9.66 -9.43 -11.68
C ARG A 757 -9.66 -10.46 -10.55
N THR A 758 -8.66 -11.35 -10.49
CA THR A 758 -8.50 -12.33 -9.39
C THR A 758 -8.28 -11.63 -8.04
N VAL A 759 -7.34 -10.68 -7.95
CA VAL A 759 -7.07 -9.92 -6.72
C VAL A 759 -8.30 -9.15 -6.25
N MET A 760 -9.05 -8.53 -7.17
CA MET A 760 -10.31 -7.85 -6.83
C MET A 760 -11.44 -8.79 -6.40
N CYS A 761 -11.42 -10.06 -6.82
CA CYS A 761 -12.32 -11.09 -6.29
C CYS A 761 -11.89 -11.57 -4.90
N GLU A 762 -10.60 -11.85 -4.69
CA GLU A 762 -10.07 -12.28 -3.38
C GLU A 762 -10.28 -11.23 -2.28
N LEU A 763 -10.14 -9.94 -2.61
CA LEU A 763 -10.47 -8.84 -1.70
C LEU A 763 -11.96 -8.87 -1.30
N ARG A 764 -12.87 -8.99 -2.27
CA ARG A 764 -14.32 -9.08 -1.99
C ARG A 764 -14.69 -10.34 -1.20
N GLU A 765 -14.02 -11.46 -1.42
CA GLU A 765 -14.22 -12.67 -0.60
C GLU A 765 -13.71 -12.49 0.82
N ARG A 766 -12.60 -11.77 1.03
CA ARG A 766 -12.09 -11.40 2.36
C ARG A 766 -13.04 -10.46 3.09
N ASP A 767 -13.55 -9.42 2.42
CA ASP A 767 -14.54 -8.50 3.01
C ASP A 767 -15.84 -9.24 3.37
N ALA A 768 -16.34 -10.11 2.48
CA ALA A 768 -17.49 -10.96 2.75
C ALA A 768 -17.25 -11.96 3.89
N GLN A 769 -16.01 -12.44 4.07
CA GLN A 769 -15.63 -13.31 5.19
C GLN A 769 -15.61 -12.53 6.51
N ILE A 770 -15.04 -11.32 6.53
CA ILE A 770 -15.05 -10.44 7.72
C ILE A 770 -16.50 -10.09 8.10
N LEU A 771 -17.38 -9.86 7.13
CA LEU A 771 -18.82 -9.67 7.36
C LEU A 771 -19.51 -10.89 7.97
N ARG A 772 -19.19 -12.12 7.51
CA ARG A 772 -19.69 -13.36 8.13
C ARG A 772 -19.19 -13.50 9.57
N GLU A 773 -17.90 -13.34 9.81
CA GLU A 773 -17.29 -13.48 11.14
C GLU A 773 -17.85 -12.46 12.14
N ARG A 774 -18.04 -11.19 11.71
CA ARG A 774 -18.71 -10.16 12.54
C ARG A 774 -20.18 -10.52 12.83
N MET A 775 -20.91 -11.07 11.86
CA MET A 775 -22.31 -11.48 12.04
C MET A 775 -22.44 -12.69 12.98
N GLU A 776 -21.54 -13.68 12.89
CA GLU A 776 -21.45 -14.80 13.83
C GLU A 776 -21.14 -14.33 15.25
N LEU A 777 -20.18 -13.40 15.41
CA LEU A 777 -19.84 -12.81 16.70
C LEU A 777 -21.06 -12.10 17.32
N LEU A 778 -21.78 -11.31 16.52
CA LEU A 778 -22.97 -10.56 16.93
C LEU A 778 -24.14 -11.48 17.31
N GLN A 779 -24.36 -12.58 16.56
CA GLN A 779 -25.34 -13.60 16.94
C GLN A 779 -24.98 -14.27 18.27
N LEU A 780 -23.69 -14.55 18.50
CA LEU A 780 -23.20 -15.16 19.74
C LEU A 780 -23.34 -14.20 20.94
N THR A 781 -23.13 -12.89 20.74
CA THR A 781 -23.43 -11.85 21.73
C THR A 781 -24.94 -11.72 22.00
N GLN A 782 -25.79 -11.75 20.97
CA GLN A 782 -27.25 -11.71 21.13
C GLN A 782 -27.78 -12.92 21.89
N GLN A 783 -27.32 -14.13 21.56
CA GLN A 783 -27.63 -15.35 22.29
C GLN A 783 -27.19 -15.24 23.76
N ARG A 784 -26.00 -14.68 24.03
CA ARG A 784 -25.53 -14.47 25.40
C ARG A 784 -26.34 -13.44 26.17
N ASN A 785 -26.80 -12.37 25.52
CA ASN A 785 -27.71 -11.40 26.15
C ASN A 785 -29.05 -12.06 26.51
N LYS A 786 -29.61 -12.88 25.62
CA LYS A 786 -30.84 -13.63 25.88
C LYS A 786 -30.70 -14.60 27.06
N GLU A 787 -29.58 -15.31 27.18
CA GLU A 787 -29.28 -16.16 28.36
C GLU A 787 -29.26 -15.35 29.67
N LEU A 788 -28.69 -14.13 29.63
CA LEU A 788 -28.65 -13.24 30.79
C LEU A 788 -30.03 -12.66 31.12
N GLU A 789 -30.84 -12.33 30.12
CA GLU A 789 -32.25 -11.94 30.30
C GLU A 789 -33.07 -13.07 30.93
N GLU A 790 -32.95 -14.31 30.44
CA GLU A 790 -33.63 -15.48 31.02
C GLU A 790 -33.21 -15.74 32.47
N PHE A 791 -31.92 -15.52 32.79
CA PHE A 791 -31.38 -15.63 34.15
C PHE A 791 -31.91 -14.52 35.08
N ILE A 792 -32.00 -13.28 34.60
CA ILE A 792 -32.61 -12.15 35.31
C ILE A 792 -34.11 -12.41 35.54
N GLU A 793 -34.82 -12.97 34.55
CA GLU A 793 -36.24 -13.32 34.69
C GLU A 793 -36.46 -14.47 35.69
N ALA A 794 -35.54 -15.42 35.77
CA ALA A 794 -35.53 -16.44 36.82
C ALA A 794 -35.31 -15.82 38.21
N GLN A 795 -34.34 -14.90 38.36
CA GLN A 795 -34.10 -14.18 39.62
C GLN A 795 -35.30 -13.34 40.05
N LYS A 796 -35.94 -12.60 39.13
CA LYS A 796 -37.19 -11.84 39.43
C LYS A 796 -38.30 -12.74 39.98
N ARG A 797 -38.53 -13.92 39.37
CA ARG A 797 -39.52 -14.90 39.87
C ARG A 797 -39.15 -15.40 41.27
N GLN A 798 -37.87 -15.70 41.50
CA GLN A 798 -37.38 -16.19 42.78
C GLN A 798 -37.47 -15.13 43.90
N ILE A 799 -37.22 -13.86 43.59
CA ILE A 799 -37.44 -12.71 44.50
C ILE A 799 -38.93 -12.61 44.82
N LYS A 800 -39.82 -12.63 43.82
CA LYS A 800 -41.27 -12.54 44.03
C LYS A 800 -41.80 -13.68 44.91
N GLU A 801 -41.33 -14.91 44.71
CA GLU A 801 -41.65 -16.04 45.59
C GLU A 801 -41.20 -15.79 47.05
N LEU A 802 -40.05 -15.15 47.27
CA LEU A 802 -39.57 -14.81 48.61
C LEU A 802 -40.41 -13.69 49.24
N GLU A 803 -40.83 -12.69 48.47
CA GLU A 803 -41.75 -11.63 48.91
C GLU A 803 -43.12 -12.19 49.30
N GLU A 804 -43.69 -13.10 48.50
CA GLU A 804 -44.93 -13.81 48.79
C GLU A 804 -44.80 -14.69 50.06
N LYS A 805 -43.66 -15.38 50.24
CA LYS A 805 -43.33 -16.16 51.46
C LYS A 805 -43.09 -15.28 52.70
N VAL A 806 -42.64 -14.03 52.55
CA VAL A 806 -42.50 -13.06 53.64
C VAL A 806 -43.85 -12.45 54.01
N ASN A 807 -44.67 -12.10 53.02
CA ASN A 807 -46.00 -11.50 53.27
C ASN A 807 -46.96 -12.51 53.92
N THR A 808 -46.99 -13.77 53.45
CA THR A 808 -47.75 -14.85 54.10
C THR A 808 -47.30 -15.06 55.55
N LYS A 809 -45.99 -15.14 55.82
CA LYS A 809 -45.46 -15.21 57.19
C LYS A 809 -45.89 -14.03 58.07
N ARG A 810 -45.89 -12.80 57.54
CA ARG A 810 -46.40 -11.61 58.26
C ARG A 810 -47.88 -11.76 58.63
N HIS A 811 -48.71 -12.22 57.70
CA HIS A 811 -50.15 -12.43 57.95
C HIS A 811 -50.38 -13.51 59.02
N THR A 812 -49.61 -14.62 59.00
CA THR A 812 -49.65 -15.64 60.07
C THR A 812 -48.96 -15.23 61.38
N THR A 813 -48.51 -13.98 61.51
CA THR A 813 -48.00 -13.39 62.77
C THR A 813 -48.84 -12.18 63.21
N GLN A 814 -49.98 -11.94 62.54
CA GLN A 814 -50.98 -10.91 62.88
C GLN A 814 -52.36 -11.53 63.18
N LEU A 815 -52.41 -12.87 63.20
CA LEU A 815 -53.46 -13.74 63.73
C LEU A 815 -52.91 -14.46 64.97
#